data_AF-A0A931TLQ3-F1
#
_entry.id   AF-A0A931TLQ3-F1
#
_cell.length_a   1.000
_cell.length_b   1.000
_cell.length_c   1.000
_cell.angle_alpha   90.00
_cell.angle_beta   90.00
_cell.angle_gamma   90.00
#
_symmetry.space_group_name_H-M   'P 1'
#
loop_
_entity.id
_entity.type
_entity.pdbx_description
1 polymer ?
#
loop_
_entity_poly.entity_id
_entity_poly.type
_entity_poly.pdbx_seq_one_letter_code
_entity_poly.pdbx_strand_id
1 'polypeptide(L)'
;MKLTLRPAWILLTFIAIGLKPAASAAGPSTGSRTLDGLGILVIAHGGTPAWNAPVKAVAEQLRSRVPAEAAFLMGTKDRTPQEAYERLVAAGARRIVVVPLLVSSHSAHAEQVKFIAGARPDYPHAEHMQLAQLRGPVPVVGAAGAMDDHPLIAAILADRARALSRNPGDESLVIVAHGPNEDAEAARWIDAIRSLGSHVRSAVPFRDIDVRLLRDDAPKPVKEKALADLRAAVADRAKIGRVIVVPLLVSTGRVGDQIPGVLEGLAFAWDGRPLLPDSRVGEWILAQAQRVGQPPDAPPADPLRYEEQLVVTATRTEQRLADVPVRTEVIDRATIDETGSRSVADVLSRQLGAEIVPTLAGDGIQLQGIDARGILVLVDGQEVIGKIGGSVDLANLLVDDVERIEIVKGAGSAVYGSDALGGVINVLTRTATQPIALSAEQRFESLDGRTSLVSAGGRNGRWSGLLSASRVSRDAYDLVPAEPTTTGSAYRKIGVNAKTSRRFGTATDLSVVSRYYDEEAADVTMSRGVIYDDRVLDDRWQGIAELRTKPAGAGSLTVRGHLTRYTHDFERVTRATRAAAPDRTAERIGEFEAQYDHAVGTRHLLTVGTEYERSGMTSDRISPRRRDLDTAVGFIQDEWSAHDRVRLLAGVRFDNHSAFGSAWSPKLAVLVRGADAVRIRASYGEGFKAPEFKDLYYVYANRAAGYQVIGNADLRAETSRSLNGSVDVDLWNRTARLTVTGFRHAIADLIDSRFVGVDPASRLLTYQTANVGRARTYGVETDASVTPAPWVTFGIGYGWLDATDRATGEPLTLRARRSVKGRAIVRAGRLGLTGAIFGRYLGRRAFADTNRDGRIDDFSPALNLWDARVAKDLGRQVQVFLGADNLFAEQDVRYFPSPGRRVYAGASVRYSR
;
A
#
# COMPACT_ATOMS: atom_id res chain seq x y z
N MET A 1 -32.49 43.09 4.49
CA MET A 1 -33.30 42.59 3.35
C MET A 1 -32.84 41.17 3.04
N LYS A 2 -33.67 40.17 3.38
CA LYS A 2 -33.37 38.74 3.23
C LYS A 2 -33.88 38.28 1.85
N LEU A 3 -33.02 37.63 1.06
CA LEU A 3 -33.41 36.93 -0.17
C LEU A 3 -33.28 35.43 0.07
N THR A 4 -34.45 34.79 0.23
CA THR A 4 -34.64 33.35 0.32
C THR A 4 -34.78 32.76 -1.08
N LEU A 5 -33.92 31.80 -1.43
CA LEU A 5 -34.14 30.89 -2.56
C LEU A 5 -34.38 29.48 -2.01
N ARG A 6 -35.59 28.98 -2.22
CA ARG A 6 -36.00 27.59 -1.95
C ARG A 6 -35.62 26.71 -3.15
N PRO A 7 -35.05 25.50 -2.96
CA PRO A 7 -35.07 24.48 -3.99
C PRO A 7 -36.27 23.54 -3.79
N ALA A 8 -36.97 23.31 -4.89
CA ALA A 8 -38.09 22.38 -5.02
C ALA A 8 -37.61 20.92 -5.03
N TRP A 9 -38.49 20.06 -4.54
CA TRP A 9 -38.34 18.61 -4.43
C TRP A 9 -38.34 17.95 -5.82
N ILE A 10 -37.39 17.05 -6.07
CA ILE A 10 -37.50 16.05 -7.15
C ILE A 10 -37.61 14.67 -6.50
N LEU A 11 -38.82 14.12 -6.62
CA LEU A 11 -39.19 12.75 -6.29
C LEU A 11 -38.66 11.83 -7.41
N LEU A 12 -37.79 10.86 -7.11
CA LEU A 12 -37.42 9.80 -8.04
C LEU A 12 -38.22 8.55 -7.71
N THR A 13 -39.22 8.29 -8.55
CA THR A 13 -40.16 7.18 -8.50
C THR A 13 -39.46 5.85 -8.77
N PHE A 14 -39.79 4.86 -7.95
CA PHE A 14 -39.42 3.45 -8.04
C PHE A 14 -39.73 2.84 -9.41
N ILE A 15 -38.81 2.05 -9.96
CA ILE A 15 -39.10 1.01 -10.96
C ILE A 15 -39.08 -0.34 -10.24
N ALA A 16 -40.28 -0.90 -10.06
CA ALA A 16 -40.50 -2.30 -9.77
C ALA A 16 -40.37 -3.10 -11.07
N ILE A 17 -39.46 -4.08 -11.12
CA ILE A 17 -39.49 -5.14 -12.14
C ILE A 17 -39.90 -6.42 -11.43
N GLY A 18 -41.07 -6.93 -11.83
CA GLY A 18 -41.62 -8.18 -11.34
C GLY A 18 -40.80 -9.39 -11.80
N LEU A 19 -40.38 -10.20 -10.84
CA LEU A 19 -39.88 -11.55 -11.08
C LEU A 19 -41.05 -12.53 -10.96
N LYS A 20 -41.43 -13.14 -12.09
CA LYS A 20 -42.20 -14.40 -12.09
C LYS A 20 -41.30 -15.53 -11.58
N PRO A 21 -41.83 -16.50 -10.82
CA PRO A 21 -41.06 -17.67 -10.41
C PRO A 21 -40.95 -18.64 -11.59
N ALA A 22 -39.72 -18.96 -12.01
CA ALA A 22 -39.46 -20.08 -12.90
C ALA A 22 -39.15 -21.33 -12.06
N ALA A 23 -39.74 -22.43 -12.51
CA ALA A 23 -39.86 -23.71 -11.84
C ALA A 23 -38.54 -24.41 -11.50
N SER A 24 -38.62 -25.22 -10.44
CA SER A 24 -37.71 -26.31 -10.10
C SER A 24 -37.50 -27.27 -11.27
N ALA A 25 -36.23 -27.52 -11.65
CA ALA A 25 -35.68 -28.87 -11.88
C ALA A 25 -34.20 -28.81 -12.30
N ALA A 26 -33.35 -29.50 -11.52
CA ALA A 26 -32.16 -30.29 -11.88
C ALA A 26 -31.04 -30.09 -10.84
N GLY A 27 -30.62 -31.19 -10.21
CA GLY A 27 -29.65 -31.24 -9.12
C GLY A 27 -28.23 -30.80 -9.51
N PRO A 28 -27.33 -30.68 -8.53
CA PRO A 28 -26.01 -30.11 -8.72
C PRO A 28 -25.12 -31.08 -9.49
N SER A 29 -24.74 -30.72 -10.72
CA SER A 29 -23.55 -31.30 -11.35
C SER A 29 -22.32 -30.64 -10.73
N THR A 30 -21.49 -31.47 -10.10
CA THR A 30 -20.28 -31.13 -9.34
C THR A 30 -19.07 -30.79 -10.24
N GLY A 31 -19.29 -30.13 -11.39
CA GLY A 31 -18.25 -29.82 -12.38
C GLY A 31 -17.88 -28.33 -12.49
N SER A 32 -16.69 -27.96 -12.02
CA SER A 32 -15.82 -26.88 -12.52
C SER A 32 -16.47 -25.54 -12.98
N ARG A 33 -16.83 -24.65 -12.03
CA ARG A 33 -17.12 -23.22 -12.33
C ARG A 33 -15.88 -22.38 -12.75
N THR A 34 -14.66 -22.92 -12.66
CA THR A 34 -13.41 -22.16 -12.88
C THR A 34 -13.08 -21.92 -14.35
N LEU A 35 -13.63 -22.71 -15.27
CA LEU A 35 -13.38 -22.63 -16.72
C LEU A 35 -14.54 -21.99 -17.50
N ASP A 36 -15.63 -21.62 -16.84
CA ASP A 36 -16.84 -21.13 -17.51
C ASP A 36 -16.55 -19.81 -18.26
N GLY A 37 -16.89 -19.79 -19.55
CA GLY A 37 -16.63 -18.70 -20.49
C GLY A 37 -15.16 -18.34 -20.72
N LEU A 38 -14.18 -19.12 -20.24
CA LEU A 38 -12.76 -18.88 -20.49
C LEU A 38 -12.37 -19.39 -21.89
N GLY A 39 -11.51 -18.66 -22.61
CA GLY A 39 -10.81 -19.12 -23.81
C GLY A 39 -9.30 -19.07 -23.59
N ILE A 40 -8.57 -20.03 -24.13
CA ILE A 40 -7.11 -20.11 -24.03
C ILE A 40 -6.49 -19.89 -25.40
N LEU A 41 -5.70 -18.83 -25.54
CA LEU A 41 -4.87 -18.59 -26.71
C LEU A 41 -3.43 -19.00 -26.42
N VAL A 42 -2.99 -20.13 -26.98
CA VAL A 42 -1.61 -20.60 -26.86
C VAL A 42 -0.77 -19.94 -27.95
N ILE A 43 0.25 -19.18 -27.57
CA ILE A 43 1.17 -18.55 -28.55
C ILE A 43 2.55 -19.18 -28.43
N ALA A 44 3.05 -19.74 -29.54
CA ALA A 44 4.39 -20.31 -29.64
C ALA A 44 5.24 -19.56 -30.67
N HIS A 45 6.54 -19.83 -30.72
CA HIS A 45 7.45 -19.26 -31.72
C HIS A 45 6.98 -19.57 -33.15
N GLY A 46 6.77 -20.85 -33.44
CA GLY A 46 6.44 -21.35 -34.77
C GLY A 46 7.68 -21.73 -35.58
N GLY A 47 7.54 -22.73 -36.45
CA GLY A 47 8.60 -23.25 -37.30
C GLY A 47 8.02 -23.95 -38.54
N THR A 48 8.52 -25.13 -38.86
CA THR A 48 8.00 -25.96 -39.95
C THR A 48 6.62 -26.53 -39.60
N PRO A 49 5.82 -26.99 -40.59
CA PRO A 49 4.56 -27.66 -40.31
C PRO A 49 4.68 -28.83 -39.32
N ALA A 50 5.79 -29.58 -39.37
CA ALA A 50 6.09 -30.65 -38.43
C ALA A 50 6.33 -30.14 -37.00
N TRP A 51 7.04 -29.00 -36.85
CA TRP A 51 7.26 -28.37 -35.53
C TRP A 51 5.96 -27.82 -34.94
N ASN A 52 5.10 -27.23 -35.79
CA ASN A 52 3.83 -26.62 -35.39
C ASN A 52 2.75 -27.64 -35.02
N ALA A 53 2.79 -28.85 -35.59
CA ALA A 53 1.75 -29.86 -35.40
C ALA A 53 1.53 -30.27 -33.93
N PRO A 54 2.56 -30.57 -33.11
CA PRO A 54 2.38 -30.86 -31.68
C PRO A 54 1.78 -29.69 -30.88
N VAL A 55 2.10 -28.44 -31.24
CA VAL A 55 1.54 -27.24 -30.59
C VAL A 55 0.04 -27.10 -30.88
N LYS A 56 -0.37 -27.39 -32.12
CA LYS A 56 -1.80 -27.43 -32.48
C LYS A 56 -2.51 -28.57 -31.76
N ALA A 57 -1.87 -29.74 -31.67
CA ALA A 57 -2.43 -30.92 -31.00
C ALA A 57 -2.70 -30.68 -29.50
N VAL A 58 -1.79 -30.00 -28.79
CA VAL A 58 -2.04 -29.69 -27.36
C VAL A 58 -3.18 -28.68 -27.18
N ALA A 59 -3.32 -27.69 -28.06
CA ALA A 59 -4.49 -26.79 -28.03
C ALA A 59 -5.79 -27.54 -28.36
N GLU A 60 -5.75 -28.48 -29.30
CA GLU A 60 -6.90 -29.33 -29.65
C GLU A 60 -7.31 -30.25 -28.49
N GLN A 61 -6.34 -30.84 -27.77
CA GLN A 61 -6.60 -31.63 -26.57
C GLN A 61 -7.38 -30.83 -25.51
N LEU A 62 -7.08 -29.54 -25.35
CA LEU A 62 -7.73 -28.65 -24.38
C LEU A 62 -9.18 -28.31 -24.73
N ARG A 63 -9.58 -28.40 -26.02
CA ARG A 63 -10.94 -28.05 -26.48
C ARG A 63 -12.05 -28.88 -25.83
N SER A 64 -11.72 -30.07 -25.36
CA SER A 64 -12.64 -30.92 -24.57
C SER A 64 -13.01 -30.31 -23.21
N ARG A 65 -12.22 -29.36 -22.70
CA ARG A 65 -12.37 -28.74 -21.38
C ARG A 65 -12.68 -27.24 -21.45
N VAL A 66 -12.13 -26.54 -22.44
CA VAL A 66 -12.22 -25.07 -22.59
C VAL A 66 -11.94 -24.68 -24.05
N PRO A 67 -12.61 -23.68 -24.64
CA PRO A 67 -12.21 -23.13 -25.95
C PRO A 67 -10.71 -22.84 -25.99
N ALA A 68 -9.99 -23.45 -26.92
CA ALA A 68 -8.55 -23.33 -27.01
C ALA A 68 -8.08 -23.28 -28.47
N GLU A 69 -7.16 -22.35 -28.76
CA GLU A 69 -6.58 -22.12 -30.08
C GLU A 69 -5.07 -21.88 -29.97
N ALA A 70 -4.33 -22.31 -30.98
CA ALA A 70 -2.89 -22.07 -31.10
C ALA A 70 -2.59 -21.03 -32.19
N ALA A 71 -1.61 -20.17 -31.92
CA ALA A 71 -1.08 -19.19 -32.87
C ALA A 71 0.46 -19.12 -32.79
N PHE A 72 1.07 -18.55 -33.83
CA PHE A 72 2.53 -18.50 -33.99
C PHE A 72 3.03 -17.10 -34.29
N LEU A 73 4.21 -16.75 -33.78
CA LEU A 73 4.80 -15.40 -33.90
C LEU A 73 5.47 -15.15 -35.26
N MET A 74 6.07 -16.17 -35.87
CA MET A 74 6.91 -16.02 -37.08
C MET A 74 6.13 -15.85 -38.41
N GLY A 75 4.87 -15.41 -38.38
CA GLY A 75 4.07 -15.21 -39.60
C GLY A 75 3.96 -16.46 -40.48
N THR A 76 4.15 -17.66 -39.91
CA THR A 76 4.00 -18.94 -40.62
C THR A 76 2.58 -18.98 -41.22
N LYS A 77 2.41 -19.52 -42.44
CA LYS A 77 1.13 -19.62 -43.18
C LYS A 77 -0.01 -20.40 -42.44
N ASP A 78 0.18 -20.74 -41.18
CA ASP A 78 -0.74 -21.54 -40.37
C ASP A 78 -1.85 -20.72 -39.73
N ARG A 79 -1.52 -19.83 -38.76
CA ARG A 79 -2.52 -19.05 -38.01
C ARG A 79 -1.89 -17.87 -37.26
N THR A 80 -2.43 -16.68 -37.48
CA THR A 80 -2.06 -15.47 -36.74
C THR A 80 -2.73 -15.44 -35.35
N PRO A 81 -2.17 -14.69 -34.37
CA PRO A 81 -2.82 -14.48 -33.07
C PRO A 81 -4.24 -13.91 -33.17
N GLN A 82 -4.48 -13.00 -34.13
CA GLN A 82 -5.79 -12.37 -34.33
C GLN A 82 -6.84 -13.37 -34.85
N GLU A 83 -6.50 -14.20 -35.85
CA GLU A 83 -7.42 -15.25 -36.35
C GLU A 83 -7.73 -16.30 -35.27
N ALA A 84 -6.75 -16.65 -34.43
CA ALA A 84 -6.95 -17.55 -33.31
C ALA A 84 -7.87 -16.94 -32.23
N TYR A 85 -7.70 -15.65 -31.94
CA TYR A 85 -8.59 -14.90 -31.06
C TYR A 85 -10.04 -14.90 -31.60
N GLU A 86 -10.25 -14.61 -32.88
CA GLU A 86 -11.59 -14.58 -33.50
C GLU A 86 -12.29 -15.95 -33.43
N ARG A 87 -11.53 -17.03 -33.58
CA ARG A 87 -12.05 -18.40 -33.40
C ARG A 87 -12.43 -18.70 -31.96
N LEU A 88 -11.67 -18.23 -30.97
CA LEU A 88 -12.05 -18.37 -29.57
C LEU A 88 -13.35 -17.63 -29.27
N VAL A 89 -13.53 -16.43 -29.83
CA VAL A 89 -14.78 -15.67 -29.73
C VAL A 89 -15.94 -16.45 -30.37
N ALA A 90 -15.75 -16.97 -31.58
CA ALA A 90 -16.74 -17.79 -32.27
C ALA A 90 -17.08 -19.11 -31.51
N ALA A 91 -16.11 -19.66 -30.77
CA ALA A 91 -16.28 -20.82 -29.90
C ALA A 91 -16.94 -20.49 -28.55
N GLY A 92 -17.42 -19.26 -28.35
CA GLY A 92 -18.17 -18.86 -27.16
C GLY A 92 -17.30 -18.40 -25.98
N ALA A 93 -16.01 -18.11 -26.19
CA ALA A 93 -15.19 -17.50 -25.15
C ALA A 93 -15.76 -16.11 -24.77
N ARG A 94 -15.93 -15.87 -23.47
CA ARG A 94 -16.37 -14.59 -22.90
C ARG A 94 -15.21 -13.78 -22.30
N ARG A 95 -14.03 -14.41 -22.17
CA ARG A 95 -12.76 -13.84 -21.73
C ARG A 95 -11.63 -14.74 -22.21
N ILE A 96 -10.48 -14.16 -22.59
CA ILE A 96 -9.37 -14.92 -23.17
C ILE A 96 -8.09 -14.73 -22.35
N VAL A 97 -7.36 -15.81 -22.07
CA VAL A 97 -6.00 -15.76 -21.50
C VAL A 97 -5.01 -16.16 -22.58
N VAL A 98 -3.91 -15.42 -22.68
CA VAL A 98 -2.79 -15.75 -23.55
C VAL A 98 -1.76 -16.55 -22.77
N VAL A 99 -1.41 -17.75 -23.24
CA VAL A 99 -0.40 -18.61 -22.61
C VAL A 99 0.80 -18.75 -23.56
N PRO A 100 1.96 -18.15 -23.25
CA PRO A 100 3.16 -18.28 -24.08
C PRO A 100 3.76 -19.69 -23.91
N LEU A 101 3.77 -20.48 -24.98
CA LEU A 101 4.45 -21.77 -25.00
C LEU A 101 5.93 -21.56 -25.38
N LEU A 102 6.67 -20.94 -24.46
CA LEU A 102 8.09 -20.60 -24.58
C LEU A 102 8.88 -21.27 -23.46
N VAL A 103 10.16 -21.56 -23.72
CA VAL A 103 11.03 -22.20 -22.71
C VAL A 103 11.40 -21.23 -21.59
N SER A 104 11.60 -19.94 -21.88
CA SER A 104 11.93 -18.93 -20.88
C SER A 104 11.10 -17.66 -21.00
N SER A 105 10.76 -17.11 -19.84
CA SER A 105 10.06 -15.84 -19.61
C SER A 105 10.92 -14.63 -19.97
N HIS A 106 12.24 -14.82 -20.13
CA HIS A 106 13.18 -13.80 -20.57
C HIS A 106 13.44 -13.82 -22.08
N SER A 107 12.74 -14.66 -22.84
CA SER A 107 12.81 -14.66 -24.30
C SER A 107 12.33 -13.31 -24.87
N ALA A 108 13.02 -12.79 -25.88
CA ALA A 108 12.52 -11.66 -26.68
C ALA A 108 11.06 -11.85 -27.15
N HIS A 109 10.64 -13.09 -27.43
CA HIS A 109 9.27 -13.42 -27.81
C HIS A 109 8.27 -13.33 -26.66
N ALA A 110 8.69 -13.48 -25.41
CA ALA A 110 7.79 -13.30 -24.26
C ALA A 110 7.28 -11.86 -24.17
N GLU A 111 8.13 -10.88 -24.50
CA GLU A 111 7.73 -9.47 -24.57
C GLU A 111 6.81 -9.17 -25.75
N GLN A 112 7.01 -9.83 -26.90
CA GLN A 112 6.08 -9.76 -28.03
C GLN A 112 4.69 -10.30 -27.66
N VAL A 113 4.64 -11.44 -26.95
CA VAL A 113 3.36 -12.03 -26.49
C VAL A 113 2.65 -11.10 -25.51
N LYS A 114 3.37 -10.46 -24.58
CA LYS A 114 2.81 -9.45 -23.67
C LYS A 114 2.25 -8.25 -24.43
N PHE A 115 2.93 -7.79 -25.48
CA PHE A 115 2.41 -6.73 -26.35
C PHE A 115 1.14 -7.16 -27.09
N ILE A 116 1.16 -8.32 -27.76
CA ILE A 116 0.00 -8.87 -28.49
C ILE A 116 -1.22 -9.02 -27.56
N ALA A 117 -1.01 -9.48 -26.33
CA ALA A 117 -2.05 -9.65 -25.32
C ALA A 117 -2.55 -8.32 -24.70
N GLY A 118 -1.95 -7.18 -25.04
CA GLY A 118 -2.29 -5.87 -24.46
C GLY A 118 -1.67 -5.59 -23.08
N ALA A 119 -0.89 -6.52 -22.52
CA ALA A 119 -0.26 -6.40 -21.21
C ALA A 119 0.98 -5.46 -21.22
N ARG A 120 1.58 -5.23 -22.38
CA ARG A 120 2.66 -4.26 -22.58
C ARG A 120 2.33 -3.36 -23.77
N PRO A 121 1.54 -2.29 -23.61
CA PRO A 121 1.13 -1.44 -24.74
C PRO A 121 2.29 -0.67 -25.38
N ASP A 122 3.35 -0.41 -24.62
CA ASP A 122 4.49 0.40 -25.03
C ASP A 122 5.69 -0.50 -25.44
N TYR A 123 5.54 -1.33 -26.47
CA TYR A 123 6.62 -2.16 -26.99
C TYR A 123 7.39 -1.44 -28.11
N PRO A 124 8.66 -1.02 -27.89
CA PRO A 124 9.37 -0.10 -28.79
C PRO A 124 9.59 -0.64 -30.20
N HIS A 125 9.55 -1.96 -30.37
CA HIS A 125 9.82 -2.63 -31.63
C HIS A 125 8.54 -3.09 -32.35
N ALA A 126 7.36 -2.73 -31.85
CA ALA A 126 6.09 -3.17 -32.42
C ALA A 126 5.90 -2.73 -33.88
N GLU A 127 6.18 -1.47 -34.21
CA GLU A 127 6.05 -0.93 -35.56
C GLU A 127 7.04 -1.60 -36.53
N HIS A 128 8.31 -1.72 -36.12
CA HIS A 128 9.35 -2.34 -36.95
C HIS A 128 9.11 -3.84 -37.20
N MET A 129 8.49 -4.54 -36.25
CA MET A 129 8.15 -5.96 -36.38
C MET A 129 6.72 -6.21 -36.90
N GLN A 130 5.98 -5.15 -37.26
CA GLN A 130 4.58 -5.23 -37.73
C GLN A 130 3.66 -6.00 -36.77
N LEU A 131 3.92 -5.90 -35.46
CA LEU A 131 3.11 -6.55 -34.44
C LEU A 131 1.87 -5.70 -34.14
N ALA A 132 0.72 -6.35 -33.94
CA ALA A 132 -0.52 -5.71 -33.51
C ALA A 132 -1.08 -6.38 -32.25
N GLN A 133 -1.71 -5.58 -31.40
CA GLN A 133 -2.49 -6.10 -30.28
C GLN A 133 -3.78 -6.77 -30.77
N LEU A 134 -4.23 -7.77 -30.02
CA LEU A 134 -5.51 -8.44 -30.29
C LEU A 134 -6.66 -7.44 -30.17
N ARG A 135 -7.58 -7.47 -31.15
CA ARG A 135 -8.75 -6.58 -31.20
C ARG A 135 -10.04 -7.39 -31.26
N GLY A 136 -11.01 -7.02 -30.43
CA GLY A 136 -12.38 -7.51 -30.54
C GLY A 136 -13.22 -7.34 -29.27
N PRO A 137 -14.43 -7.92 -29.25
CA PRO A 137 -15.43 -7.66 -28.20
C PRO A 137 -15.20 -8.45 -26.90
N VAL A 138 -14.30 -9.45 -26.90
CA VAL A 138 -14.04 -10.33 -25.76
C VAL A 138 -12.72 -9.91 -25.11
N PRO A 139 -12.71 -9.56 -23.82
CA PRO A 139 -11.49 -9.06 -23.19
C PRO A 139 -10.42 -10.16 -23.08
N VAL A 140 -9.18 -9.78 -23.40
CA VAL A 140 -7.99 -10.55 -23.03
C VAL A 140 -7.65 -10.17 -21.59
N VAL A 141 -7.78 -11.12 -20.66
CA VAL A 141 -7.69 -10.85 -19.20
C VAL A 141 -6.26 -10.96 -18.66
N GLY A 142 -5.32 -11.44 -19.47
CA GLY A 142 -3.89 -11.42 -19.14
C GLY A 142 -3.05 -12.37 -20.00
N ALA A 143 -1.72 -12.28 -19.81
CA ALA A 143 -0.74 -13.19 -20.38
C ALA A 143 0.00 -13.95 -19.26
N ALA A 144 0.12 -15.26 -19.38
CA ALA A 144 0.84 -16.09 -18.41
C ALA A 144 2.38 -16.01 -18.57
N GLY A 145 3.10 -16.61 -17.61
CA GLY A 145 4.55 -16.81 -17.70
C GLY A 145 4.91 -17.99 -18.61
N ALA A 146 6.19 -18.14 -18.92
CA ALA A 146 6.72 -19.23 -19.74
C ALA A 146 6.95 -20.52 -18.91
N MET A 147 7.59 -21.52 -19.52
CA MET A 147 7.75 -22.87 -18.96
C MET A 147 8.93 -23.02 -17.99
N ASP A 148 9.71 -21.95 -17.75
CA ASP A 148 10.99 -21.97 -17.02
C ASP A 148 10.89 -22.18 -15.51
N ASP A 149 9.68 -22.16 -14.94
CA ASP A 149 9.48 -22.37 -13.51
C ASP A 149 8.13 -23.03 -13.20
N HIS A 150 8.04 -24.35 -13.39
CA HIS A 150 6.82 -25.09 -13.04
C HIS A 150 7.05 -26.58 -12.70
N PRO A 151 6.44 -27.11 -11.62
CA PRO A 151 6.57 -28.52 -11.22
C PRO A 151 6.19 -29.54 -12.30
N LEU A 152 5.12 -29.28 -13.08
CA LEU A 152 4.72 -30.17 -14.19
C LEU A 152 5.80 -30.28 -15.28
N ILE A 153 6.50 -29.18 -15.60
CA ILE A 153 7.55 -29.20 -16.62
C ILE A 153 8.79 -29.91 -16.08
N ALA A 154 9.14 -29.64 -14.81
CA ALA A 154 10.20 -30.36 -14.13
C ALA A 154 9.92 -31.88 -14.03
N ALA A 155 8.66 -32.29 -13.79
CA ALA A 155 8.28 -33.70 -13.77
C ALA A 155 8.51 -34.39 -15.11
N ILE A 156 8.26 -33.71 -16.24
CA ILE A 156 8.57 -34.24 -17.58
C ILE A 156 10.07 -34.48 -17.72
N LEU A 157 10.90 -33.50 -17.34
CA LEU A 157 12.36 -33.64 -17.40
C LEU A 157 12.86 -34.74 -16.45
N ALA A 158 12.30 -34.83 -15.25
CA ALA A 158 12.66 -35.82 -14.24
C ALA A 158 12.36 -37.25 -14.70
N ASP A 159 11.20 -37.50 -15.33
CA ASP A 159 10.85 -38.83 -15.82
C ASP A 159 11.75 -39.27 -16.98
N ARG A 160 12.13 -38.35 -17.87
CA ARG A 160 13.08 -38.60 -18.96
C ARG A 160 14.46 -38.93 -18.42
N ALA A 161 14.94 -38.14 -17.47
CA ALA A 161 16.22 -38.38 -16.83
C ALA A 161 16.21 -39.70 -16.05
N ARG A 162 15.12 -40.00 -15.31
CA ARG A 162 14.95 -41.24 -14.55
C ARG A 162 14.94 -42.48 -15.46
N ALA A 163 14.33 -42.39 -16.63
CA ALA A 163 14.31 -43.49 -17.60
C ALA A 163 15.70 -43.88 -18.13
N LEU A 164 16.68 -42.96 -18.07
CA LEU A 164 18.07 -43.19 -18.47
C LEU A 164 18.99 -43.54 -17.30
N SER A 165 18.57 -43.17 -16.09
CA SER A 165 19.35 -43.27 -14.85
C SER A 165 19.47 -44.71 -14.37
N ARG A 166 20.64 -45.05 -13.80
CA ARG A 166 20.87 -46.31 -13.07
C ARG A 166 21.04 -46.06 -11.58
N ASN A 167 21.85 -45.06 -11.23
CA ASN A 167 22.04 -44.61 -9.85
C ASN A 167 22.15 -43.07 -9.82
N PRO A 168 21.05 -42.34 -9.56
CA PRO A 168 21.03 -40.89 -9.62
C PRO A 168 22.12 -40.21 -8.78
N GLY A 169 22.43 -40.75 -7.59
CA GLY A 169 23.39 -40.16 -6.66
C GLY A 169 24.83 -40.07 -7.20
N ASP A 170 25.17 -40.86 -8.22
CA ASP A 170 26.49 -40.86 -8.88
C ASP A 170 26.45 -40.23 -10.28
N GLU A 171 25.26 -39.86 -10.76
CA GLU A 171 24.99 -39.41 -12.12
C GLU A 171 24.78 -37.89 -12.16
N SER A 172 25.17 -37.25 -13.27
CA SER A 172 24.91 -35.82 -13.51
C SER A 172 23.90 -35.63 -14.63
N LEU A 173 22.96 -34.72 -14.45
CA LEU A 173 21.97 -34.34 -15.45
C LEU A 173 22.37 -33.01 -16.11
N VAL A 174 22.40 -32.96 -17.43
CA VAL A 174 22.59 -31.73 -18.22
C VAL A 174 21.32 -31.45 -19.00
N ILE A 175 20.62 -30.38 -18.65
CA ILE A 175 19.43 -29.89 -19.34
C ILE A 175 19.89 -28.95 -20.46
N VAL A 176 19.51 -29.25 -21.70
CA VAL A 176 19.95 -28.47 -22.88
C VAL A 176 18.76 -27.75 -23.52
N ALA A 177 18.81 -26.43 -23.59
CA ALA A 177 17.80 -25.61 -24.25
C ALA A 177 18.38 -24.86 -25.46
N HIS A 178 17.51 -24.23 -26.25
CA HIS A 178 17.90 -23.45 -27.43
C HIS A 178 18.78 -22.24 -27.04
N GLY A 179 18.20 -21.22 -26.42
CA GLY A 179 18.92 -20.04 -25.93
C GLY A 179 18.93 -18.84 -26.89
N PRO A 180 19.13 -17.62 -26.37
CA PRO A 180 19.07 -16.40 -27.15
C PRO A 180 20.43 -16.01 -27.77
N ASN A 181 20.42 -14.95 -28.59
CA ASN A 181 21.60 -14.50 -29.31
C ASN A 181 22.56 -13.68 -28.44
N GLU A 182 22.08 -12.96 -27.43
CA GLU A 182 22.90 -12.10 -26.57
C GLU A 182 23.34 -12.77 -25.26
N ASP A 183 24.57 -12.51 -24.81
CA ASP A 183 25.14 -13.14 -23.61
C ASP A 183 24.36 -12.78 -22.33
N ALA A 184 23.92 -11.53 -22.22
CA ALA A 184 23.15 -11.07 -21.07
C ALA A 184 21.76 -11.74 -21.00
N GLU A 185 21.12 -11.98 -22.15
CA GLU A 185 19.86 -12.72 -22.21
C GLU A 185 20.07 -14.21 -21.93
N ALA A 186 21.15 -14.79 -22.43
CA ALA A 186 21.51 -16.19 -22.20
C ALA A 186 21.73 -16.48 -20.71
N ALA A 187 22.40 -15.59 -19.98
CA ALA A 187 22.56 -15.70 -18.52
C ALA A 187 21.20 -15.72 -17.81
N ARG A 188 20.28 -14.83 -18.18
CA ARG A 188 18.92 -14.79 -17.60
C ARG A 188 18.11 -16.05 -17.89
N TRP A 189 18.22 -16.61 -19.10
CA TRP A 189 17.58 -17.88 -19.45
C TRP A 189 18.11 -19.03 -18.59
N ILE A 190 19.44 -19.12 -18.40
CA ILE A 190 20.04 -20.13 -17.55
C ILE A 190 19.55 -20.00 -16.11
N ASP A 191 19.53 -18.78 -15.56
CA ASP A 191 19.07 -18.53 -14.20
C ASP A 191 17.60 -18.87 -14.01
N ALA A 192 16.73 -18.58 -14.98
CA ALA A 192 15.34 -18.97 -14.90
C ALA A 192 15.15 -20.49 -14.95
N ILE A 193 15.82 -21.18 -15.88
CA ILE A 193 15.70 -22.64 -16.07
C ILE A 193 16.32 -23.42 -14.88
N ARG A 194 17.26 -22.85 -14.13
CA ARG A 194 17.81 -23.47 -12.91
C ARG A 194 16.72 -23.81 -11.87
N SER A 195 15.60 -23.10 -11.87
CA SER A 195 14.45 -23.46 -11.02
C SER A 195 13.89 -24.85 -11.39
N LEU A 196 13.77 -25.17 -12.69
CA LEU A 196 13.40 -26.52 -13.13
C LEU A 196 14.40 -27.56 -12.68
N GLY A 197 15.71 -27.26 -12.75
CA GLY A 197 16.75 -28.14 -12.23
C GLY A 197 16.57 -28.44 -10.74
N SER A 198 16.24 -27.42 -9.94
CA SER A 198 15.96 -27.57 -8.51
C SER A 198 14.73 -28.45 -8.25
N HIS A 199 13.65 -28.25 -9.01
CA HIS A 199 12.47 -29.10 -8.95
C HIS A 199 12.74 -30.55 -9.38
N VAL A 200 13.57 -30.77 -10.40
CA VAL A 200 13.99 -32.11 -10.82
C VAL A 200 14.78 -32.80 -9.71
N ARG A 201 15.69 -32.09 -9.03
CA ARG A 201 16.48 -32.63 -7.91
C ARG A 201 15.60 -33.15 -6.77
N SER A 202 14.47 -32.47 -6.51
CA SER A 202 13.49 -32.90 -5.50
C SER A 202 12.79 -34.22 -5.86
N ALA A 203 12.70 -34.56 -7.15
CA ALA A 203 12.08 -35.80 -7.63
C ALA A 203 13.09 -36.93 -7.91
N VAL A 204 14.32 -36.58 -8.28
CA VAL A 204 15.42 -37.50 -8.58
C VAL A 204 16.73 -36.89 -8.07
N PRO A 205 17.39 -37.48 -7.06
CA PRO A 205 18.54 -36.86 -6.39
C PRO A 205 19.83 -37.04 -7.21
N PHE A 206 19.90 -36.42 -8.39
CA PHE A 206 21.12 -36.38 -9.19
C PHE A 206 22.26 -35.68 -8.45
N ARG A 207 23.47 -36.22 -8.56
CA ARG A 207 24.69 -35.65 -7.98
C ARG A 207 24.84 -34.17 -8.32
N ASP A 208 24.65 -33.86 -9.61
CA ASP A 208 24.73 -32.53 -10.16
C ASP A 208 23.69 -32.32 -11.26
N ILE A 209 23.18 -31.10 -11.38
CA ILE A 209 22.24 -30.70 -12.45
C ILE A 209 22.73 -29.39 -13.06
N ASP A 210 23.06 -29.42 -14.34
CA ASP A 210 23.54 -28.26 -15.11
C ASP A 210 22.55 -27.87 -16.20
N VAL A 211 22.58 -26.62 -16.61
CA VAL A 211 21.76 -26.07 -17.69
C VAL A 211 22.68 -25.45 -18.74
N ARG A 212 22.52 -25.87 -20.00
CA ARG A 212 23.32 -25.38 -21.14
C ARG A 212 22.43 -24.95 -22.29
N LEU A 213 22.92 -24.00 -23.06
CA LEU A 213 22.24 -23.42 -24.22
C LEU A 213 23.04 -23.71 -25.49
N LEU A 214 22.36 -23.99 -26.61
CA LEU A 214 23.00 -24.24 -27.91
C LEU A 214 23.24 -22.96 -28.72
N ARG A 215 22.37 -21.96 -28.56
CA ARG A 215 22.38 -20.65 -29.22
C ARG A 215 22.55 -20.77 -30.73
N ASP A 216 21.77 -21.67 -31.34
CA ASP A 216 21.91 -22.08 -32.75
C ASP A 216 21.62 -20.93 -33.75
N ASP A 217 20.90 -19.89 -33.31
CA ASP A 217 20.60 -18.69 -34.10
C ASP A 217 21.58 -17.51 -33.85
N ALA A 218 22.57 -17.69 -32.96
CA ALA A 218 23.53 -16.65 -32.61
C ALA A 218 24.65 -16.53 -33.67
N PRO A 219 25.36 -15.38 -33.74
CA PRO A 219 26.52 -15.23 -34.61
C PRO A 219 27.54 -16.36 -34.41
N LYS A 220 28.21 -16.79 -35.49
CA LYS A 220 29.09 -17.97 -35.51
C LYS A 220 30.04 -18.09 -34.29
N PRO A 221 30.77 -17.04 -33.86
CA PRO A 221 31.66 -17.14 -32.70
C PRO A 221 30.94 -17.46 -31.38
N VAL A 222 29.75 -16.91 -31.21
CA VAL A 222 28.91 -17.08 -30.02
C VAL A 222 28.33 -18.49 -29.98
N LYS A 223 27.84 -18.97 -31.13
CA LYS A 223 27.36 -20.35 -31.29
C LYS A 223 28.48 -21.35 -31.02
N GLU A 224 29.64 -21.20 -31.67
CA GLU A 224 30.78 -22.11 -31.49
C GLU A 224 31.24 -22.19 -30.03
N LYS A 225 31.27 -21.04 -29.33
CA LYS A 225 31.54 -21.00 -27.89
C LYS A 225 30.48 -21.78 -27.08
N ALA A 226 29.19 -21.58 -27.36
CA ALA A 226 28.12 -22.28 -26.65
C ALA A 226 28.18 -23.81 -26.86
N LEU A 227 28.48 -24.25 -28.08
CA LEU A 227 28.68 -25.67 -28.39
C LEU A 227 29.93 -26.24 -27.68
N ALA A 228 31.03 -25.48 -27.63
CA ALA A 228 32.23 -25.85 -26.89
C ALA A 228 31.97 -25.94 -25.38
N ASP A 229 31.23 -24.98 -24.82
CA ASP A 229 30.85 -24.95 -23.40
C ASP A 229 29.95 -26.14 -23.02
N LEU A 230 28.99 -26.50 -23.88
CA LEU A 230 28.16 -27.70 -23.71
C LEU A 230 29.03 -28.97 -23.73
N ARG A 231 29.90 -29.10 -24.72
CA ARG A 231 30.79 -30.27 -24.86
C ARG A 231 31.73 -30.40 -23.66
N ALA A 232 32.34 -29.30 -23.21
CA ALA A 232 33.19 -29.26 -22.03
C ALA A 232 32.43 -29.64 -20.76
N ALA A 233 31.23 -29.08 -20.56
CA ALA A 233 30.37 -29.38 -19.42
C ALA A 233 30.00 -30.87 -19.31
N VAL A 234 29.77 -31.55 -20.44
CA VAL A 234 29.52 -33.00 -20.48
C VAL A 234 30.81 -33.79 -20.27
N ALA A 235 31.91 -33.41 -20.95
CA ALA A 235 33.20 -34.10 -20.84
C ALA A 235 33.75 -34.08 -19.40
N ASP A 236 33.68 -32.94 -18.72
CA ASP A 236 34.17 -32.80 -17.34
C ASP A 236 33.36 -33.64 -16.36
N ARG A 237 32.04 -33.72 -16.54
CA ARG A 237 31.18 -34.56 -15.70
C ARG A 237 31.37 -36.05 -15.97
N ALA A 238 31.63 -36.42 -17.21
CA ALA A 238 31.90 -37.79 -17.64
C ALA A 238 33.18 -38.37 -17.00
N LYS A 239 34.14 -37.52 -16.59
CA LYS A 239 35.34 -37.95 -15.84
C LYS A 239 35.01 -38.47 -14.43
N ILE A 240 33.90 -38.01 -13.86
CA ILE A 240 33.54 -38.28 -12.45
C ILE A 240 32.43 -39.34 -12.36
N GLY A 241 31.52 -39.39 -13.34
CA GLY A 241 30.40 -40.32 -13.32
C GLY A 241 29.60 -40.28 -14.61
N ARG A 242 28.54 -41.08 -14.71
CA ARG A 242 27.73 -41.15 -15.92
C ARG A 242 26.90 -39.86 -16.09
N VAL A 243 26.85 -39.36 -17.31
CA VAL A 243 26.15 -38.12 -17.66
C VAL A 243 24.86 -38.44 -18.42
N ILE A 244 23.76 -37.83 -18.00
CA ILE A 244 22.45 -37.88 -18.65
C ILE A 244 22.19 -36.52 -19.27
N VAL A 245 21.81 -36.48 -20.53
CA VAL A 245 21.52 -35.24 -21.25
C VAL A 245 20.06 -35.27 -21.71
N VAL A 246 19.30 -34.24 -21.34
CA VAL A 246 17.86 -34.13 -21.65
C VAL A 246 17.57 -32.76 -22.27
N PRO A 247 16.90 -32.69 -23.43
CA PRO A 247 16.54 -31.42 -24.05
C PRO A 247 15.32 -30.79 -23.38
N LEU A 248 15.40 -29.48 -23.16
CA LEU A 248 14.27 -28.61 -22.84
C LEU A 248 13.86 -27.84 -24.10
N LEU A 249 13.13 -28.54 -24.98
CA LEU A 249 12.64 -28.02 -26.26
C LEU A 249 11.13 -28.22 -26.35
N VAL A 250 10.40 -27.26 -26.90
CA VAL A 250 8.93 -27.33 -27.00
C VAL A 250 8.46 -28.45 -27.94
N SER A 251 9.09 -28.56 -29.12
CA SER A 251 8.71 -29.48 -30.20
C SER A 251 9.94 -30.00 -30.94
N THR A 252 9.76 -31.00 -31.82
CA THR A 252 10.83 -31.62 -32.60
C THR A 252 11.38 -30.65 -33.64
N GLY A 253 12.70 -30.65 -33.85
CA GLY A 253 13.32 -29.84 -34.89
C GLY A 253 14.84 -29.81 -34.84
N ARG A 254 15.41 -29.08 -35.80
CA ARG A 254 16.85 -28.98 -36.10
C ARG A 254 17.75 -28.78 -34.87
N VAL A 255 17.27 -28.08 -33.84
CA VAL A 255 18.03 -27.80 -32.62
C VAL A 255 18.27 -29.08 -31.80
N GLY A 256 17.25 -29.92 -31.66
CA GLY A 256 17.35 -31.18 -30.90
C GLY A 256 18.29 -32.18 -31.56
N ASP A 257 18.26 -32.25 -32.89
CA ASP A 257 19.04 -33.21 -33.69
C ASP A 257 20.55 -32.92 -33.66
N GLN A 258 20.94 -31.68 -33.34
CA GLN A 258 22.35 -31.29 -33.25
C GLN A 258 23.04 -31.78 -31.97
N ILE A 259 22.29 -32.00 -30.88
CA ILE A 259 22.87 -32.27 -29.55
C ILE A 259 23.77 -33.53 -29.54
N PRO A 260 23.34 -34.68 -30.10
CA PRO A 260 24.21 -35.86 -30.16
C PRO A 260 25.47 -35.64 -30.97
N GLY A 261 25.40 -34.89 -32.08
CA GLY A 261 26.56 -34.56 -32.91
C GLY A 261 27.58 -33.68 -32.20
N VAL A 262 27.12 -32.69 -31.44
CA VAL A 262 28.00 -31.82 -30.62
C VAL A 262 28.76 -32.63 -29.56
N LEU A 263 28.15 -33.71 -29.07
CA LEU A 263 28.68 -34.58 -28.02
C LEU A 263 29.36 -35.86 -28.58
N GLU A 264 29.57 -35.94 -29.89
CA GLU A 264 30.17 -37.12 -30.54
C GLU A 264 31.53 -37.48 -29.91
N GLY A 265 31.73 -38.77 -29.59
CA GLY A 265 32.93 -39.26 -28.91
C GLY A 265 32.95 -39.11 -27.39
N LEU A 266 31.91 -38.55 -26.76
CA LEU A 266 31.75 -38.54 -25.30
C LEU A 266 30.81 -39.66 -24.83
N ALA A 267 31.00 -40.16 -23.61
CA ALA A 267 30.10 -41.13 -22.98
C ALA A 267 28.96 -40.42 -22.26
N PHE A 268 27.74 -40.50 -22.80
CA PHE A 268 26.53 -39.94 -22.19
C PHE A 268 25.29 -40.78 -22.54
N ALA A 269 24.25 -40.67 -21.70
CA ALA A 269 22.91 -41.17 -22.00
C ALA A 269 22.03 -40.01 -22.48
N TRP A 270 21.22 -40.23 -23.50
CA TRP A 270 20.45 -39.19 -24.17
C TRP A 270 19.02 -39.61 -24.43
N ASP A 271 18.09 -38.68 -24.21
CA ASP A 271 16.68 -38.80 -24.59
C ASP A 271 16.33 -37.61 -25.47
N GLY A 272 16.14 -37.84 -26.77
CA GLY A 272 15.86 -36.76 -27.73
C GLY A 272 14.44 -36.21 -27.72
N ARG A 273 13.56 -36.70 -26.84
CA ARG A 273 12.15 -36.28 -26.83
C ARG A 273 12.01 -34.81 -26.40
N PRO A 274 11.27 -33.97 -27.15
CA PRO A 274 10.89 -32.62 -26.73
C PRO A 274 9.68 -32.66 -25.79
N LEU A 275 9.31 -31.55 -25.14
CA LEU A 275 8.22 -31.48 -24.16
C LEU A 275 6.88 -31.97 -24.73
N LEU A 276 6.51 -31.55 -25.93
CA LEU A 276 5.34 -32.09 -26.63
C LEU A 276 5.67 -33.42 -27.31
N PRO A 277 4.75 -34.40 -27.34
CA PRO A 277 3.32 -34.31 -27.01
C PRO A 277 2.96 -34.78 -25.58
N ASP A 278 3.82 -34.58 -24.57
CA ASP A 278 3.49 -34.97 -23.19
C ASP A 278 2.24 -34.24 -22.69
N SER A 279 1.22 -34.99 -22.26
CA SER A 279 -0.10 -34.46 -21.90
C SER A 279 -0.04 -33.49 -20.71
N ARG A 280 1.00 -33.57 -19.87
CA ARG A 280 1.22 -32.63 -18.75
C ARG A 280 1.51 -31.21 -19.23
N VAL A 281 1.93 -31.00 -20.48
CA VAL A 281 2.01 -29.67 -21.08
C VAL A 281 0.62 -29.05 -21.23
N GLY A 282 -0.39 -29.85 -21.58
CA GLY A 282 -1.79 -29.41 -21.58
C GLY A 282 -2.28 -29.02 -20.18
N GLU A 283 -1.98 -29.83 -19.16
CA GLU A 283 -2.31 -29.50 -17.77
C GLU A 283 -1.58 -28.24 -17.29
N TRP A 284 -0.32 -28.04 -17.71
CA TRP A 284 0.42 -26.81 -17.44
C TRP A 284 -0.26 -25.59 -18.08
N ILE A 285 -0.65 -25.66 -19.36
CA ILE A 285 -1.37 -24.59 -20.04
C ILE A 285 -2.67 -24.25 -19.29
N LEU A 286 -3.42 -25.27 -18.87
CA LEU A 286 -4.66 -25.06 -18.13
C LEU A 286 -4.42 -24.43 -16.75
N ALA A 287 -3.40 -24.88 -16.02
CA ALA A 287 -3.02 -24.32 -14.73
C ALA A 287 -2.61 -22.84 -14.85
N GLN A 288 -1.83 -22.51 -15.89
CA GLN A 288 -1.47 -21.12 -16.20
C GLN A 288 -2.70 -20.28 -16.56
N ALA A 289 -3.58 -20.81 -17.40
CA ALA A 289 -4.81 -20.13 -17.79
C ALA A 289 -5.78 -19.94 -16.62
N GLN A 290 -5.86 -20.89 -15.69
CA GLN A 290 -6.66 -20.75 -14.48
C GLN A 290 -6.09 -19.71 -13.51
N ARG A 291 -4.77 -19.67 -13.35
CA ARG A 291 -4.09 -18.68 -12.48
C ARG A 291 -4.32 -17.25 -12.96
N VAL A 292 -4.17 -17.01 -14.26
CA VAL A 292 -4.32 -15.68 -14.87
C VAL A 292 -5.77 -15.34 -15.17
N GLY A 293 -6.56 -16.32 -15.56
CA GLY A 293 -7.95 -16.19 -15.97
C GLY A 293 -8.96 -16.19 -14.82
N GLN A 294 -8.54 -16.12 -13.56
CA GLN A 294 -9.48 -15.87 -12.47
C GLN A 294 -10.08 -14.46 -12.61
N PRO A 295 -11.40 -14.29 -12.43
CA PRO A 295 -11.95 -12.94 -12.23
C PRO A 295 -11.21 -12.29 -11.05
N PRO A 296 -11.09 -10.95 -11.01
CA PRO A 296 -10.68 -10.25 -9.80
C PRO A 296 -11.81 -10.37 -8.76
N ASP A 297 -12.03 -11.57 -8.23
CA ASP A 297 -12.56 -11.73 -6.88
C ASP A 297 -11.35 -11.45 -5.97
N ALA A 298 -11.54 -10.53 -5.02
CA ALA A 298 -10.50 -9.92 -4.18
C ALA A 298 -9.27 -10.83 -4.00
N PRO A 299 -8.07 -10.40 -4.45
CA PRO A 299 -6.92 -11.27 -4.36
C PRO A 299 -6.71 -11.64 -2.88
N PRO A 300 -6.50 -12.92 -2.53
CA PRO A 300 -5.85 -13.20 -1.28
C PRO A 300 -4.54 -12.39 -1.28
N ALA A 301 -4.16 -11.87 -0.12
CA ALA A 301 -2.87 -11.20 0.07
C ALA A 301 -1.76 -12.20 -0.31
N ASP A 302 -1.39 -12.22 -1.58
CA ASP A 302 -0.23 -12.94 -2.07
C ASP A 302 0.97 -12.23 -1.45
N PRO A 303 1.75 -12.90 -0.58
CA PRO A 303 2.91 -12.31 0.06
C PRO A 303 3.94 -11.78 -0.95
N LEU A 304 3.97 -12.32 -2.18
CA LEU A 304 4.78 -11.81 -3.29
C LEU A 304 4.27 -10.43 -3.74
N ARG A 305 2.95 -10.25 -3.87
CA ARG A 305 2.35 -8.96 -4.25
C ARG A 305 2.58 -7.87 -3.21
N TYR A 306 2.61 -8.20 -1.92
CA TYR A 306 2.89 -7.22 -0.86
C TYR A 306 4.29 -6.61 -0.98
N GLU A 307 5.29 -7.43 -1.32
CA GLU A 307 6.68 -6.99 -1.48
C GLU A 307 6.94 -6.21 -2.77
N GLU A 308 6.14 -6.47 -3.80
CA GLU A 308 6.15 -5.74 -5.07
C GLU A 308 5.43 -4.38 -4.99
N GLN A 309 4.70 -4.09 -3.91
CA GLN A 309 4.04 -2.80 -3.73
C GLN A 309 5.05 -1.67 -3.79
N LEU A 310 4.68 -0.59 -4.49
CA LEU A 310 5.47 0.62 -4.53
C LEU A 310 5.15 1.48 -3.31
N VAL A 311 6.19 1.94 -2.64
CA VAL A 311 6.14 2.93 -1.58
C VAL A 311 6.92 4.16 -1.98
N VAL A 312 6.52 5.32 -1.45
CA VAL A 312 7.18 6.60 -1.70
C VAL A 312 7.59 7.30 -0.41
N THR A 313 6.89 7.01 0.69
CA THR A 313 6.97 7.80 1.92
C THR A 313 8.32 7.66 2.63
N ALA A 314 9.02 6.55 2.43
CA ALA A 314 10.31 6.35 3.10
C ALA A 314 11.46 7.21 2.54
N THR A 315 11.43 7.51 1.24
CA THR A 315 12.58 8.06 0.50
C THR A 315 12.22 9.22 -0.43
N ARG A 316 10.94 9.58 -0.57
CA ARG A 316 10.39 10.49 -1.61
C ARG A 316 10.59 10.03 -3.06
N THR A 317 11.04 8.79 -3.24
CA THR A 317 11.20 8.12 -4.54
C THR A 317 10.33 6.86 -4.56
N GLU A 318 9.74 6.54 -5.70
CA GLU A 318 8.95 5.30 -5.84
C GLU A 318 9.88 4.09 -5.81
N GLN A 319 9.74 3.26 -4.79
CA GLN A 319 10.57 2.07 -4.55
C GLN A 319 9.70 0.87 -4.23
N ARG A 320 10.15 -0.35 -4.57
CA ARG A 320 9.46 -1.56 -4.10
C ARG A 320 9.62 -1.69 -2.59
N LEU A 321 8.60 -2.12 -1.89
CA LEU A 321 8.63 -2.27 -0.43
C LEU A 321 9.75 -3.24 0.05
N ALA A 322 10.05 -4.29 -0.72
CA ALA A 322 11.17 -5.19 -0.45
C ALA A 322 12.56 -4.54 -0.57
N ASP A 323 12.61 -3.35 -1.17
CA ASP A 323 13.80 -2.66 -1.65
C ASP A 323 14.18 -1.44 -0.82
N VAL A 324 13.28 -0.97 0.04
CA VAL A 324 13.47 0.23 0.87
C VAL A 324 14.26 -0.08 2.16
N PRO A 325 15.34 0.68 2.44
CA PRO A 325 16.13 0.56 3.68
C PRO A 325 15.39 0.95 4.97
N VAL A 326 14.47 1.91 4.88
CA VAL A 326 13.58 2.32 5.98
C VAL A 326 12.35 1.42 5.99
N ARG A 327 11.94 0.93 7.16
CA ARG A 327 10.73 0.11 7.26
C ARG A 327 9.48 0.98 7.01
N THR A 328 8.66 0.55 6.07
CA THR A 328 7.37 1.17 5.75
C THR A 328 6.27 0.15 5.93
N GLU A 329 5.23 0.51 6.67
CA GLU A 329 4.00 -0.27 6.71
C GLU A 329 3.06 0.24 5.63
N VAL A 330 2.50 -0.67 4.83
CA VAL A 330 1.53 -0.34 3.78
C VAL A 330 0.21 -1.00 4.11
N ILE A 331 -0.85 -0.19 4.16
CA ILE A 331 -2.23 -0.64 4.26
C ILE A 331 -2.90 -0.31 2.93
N ASP A 332 -3.08 -1.34 2.10
CA ASP A 332 -3.63 -1.20 0.75
C ASP A 332 -5.18 -1.14 0.73
N ARG A 333 -5.72 -0.81 -0.44
CA ARG A 333 -7.16 -0.70 -0.68
C ARG A 333 -7.93 -1.94 -0.28
N ALA A 334 -7.40 -3.13 -0.62
CA ALA A 334 -8.05 -4.39 -0.33
C ALA A 334 -8.21 -4.58 1.18
N THR A 335 -7.15 -4.28 1.95
CA THR A 335 -7.18 -4.33 3.41
C THR A 335 -8.19 -3.32 3.97
N ILE A 336 -8.21 -2.08 3.46
CA ILE A 336 -9.17 -1.04 3.90
C ILE A 336 -10.61 -1.51 3.64
N ASP A 337 -10.91 -2.06 2.45
CA ASP A 337 -12.23 -2.57 2.10
C ASP A 337 -12.69 -3.72 3.02
N GLU A 338 -11.80 -4.68 3.28
CA GLU A 338 -12.09 -5.84 4.14
C GLU A 338 -12.33 -5.43 5.60
N THR A 339 -11.62 -4.41 6.06
CA THR A 339 -11.77 -3.87 7.42
C THR A 339 -13.09 -3.13 7.62
N GLY A 340 -13.69 -2.60 6.54
CA GLY A 340 -14.90 -1.80 6.61
C GLY A 340 -14.74 -0.48 7.34
N SER A 341 -13.50 0.00 7.46
CA SER A 341 -13.14 1.29 8.05
C SER A 341 -13.72 2.44 7.24
N ARG A 342 -14.12 3.54 7.90
CA ARG A 342 -14.68 4.73 7.23
C ARG A 342 -13.71 5.92 7.18
N SER A 343 -12.77 5.95 8.11
CA SER A 343 -11.77 7.01 8.26
C SER A 343 -10.37 6.44 8.46
N VAL A 344 -9.36 7.30 8.29
CA VAL A 344 -7.96 6.98 8.57
C VAL A 344 -7.80 6.62 10.06
N ALA A 345 -8.52 7.28 10.98
CA ALA A 345 -8.53 6.92 12.40
C ALA A 345 -8.89 5.44 12.61
N ASP A 346 -9.96 4.96 11.96
CA ASP A 346 -10.39 3.56 12.08
C ASP A 346 -9.31 2.60 11.58
N VAL A 347 -8.66 2.91 10.45
CA VAL A 347 -7.61 2.05 9.87
C VAL A 347 -6.39 1.99 10.78
N LEU A 348 -5.95 3.14 11.29
CA LEU A 348 -4.76 3.25 12.13
C LEU A 348 -4.97 2.68 13.53
N SER A 349 -6.21 2.72 14.05
CA SER A 349 -6.56 2.10 15.34
C SER A 349 -6.21 0.61 15.41
N ARG A 350 -6.09 -0.06 14.25
CA ARG A 350 -5.81 -1.48 14.08
C ARG A 350 -4.33 -1.80 13.85
N GLN A 351 -3.47 -0.79 13.64
CA GLN A 351 -2.04 -0.99 13.40
C GLN A 351 -1.27 -1.01 14.73
N LEU A 352 -0.34 -1.94 14.91
CA LEU A 352 0.48 -1.99 16.12
C LEU A 352 1.35 -0.72 16.23
N GLY A 353 1.62 -0.25 17.45
CA GLY A 353 2.43 0.95 17.67
C GLY A 353 1.72 2.28 17.35
N ALA A 354 0.53 2.23 16.74
CA ALA A 354 -0.35 3.37 16.49
C ALA A 354 -1.52 3.37 17.48
N GLU A 355 -1.79 4.48 18.18
CA GLU A 355 -2.94 4.60 19.07
C GLU A 355 -3.74 5.85 18.76
N ILE A 356 -5.06 5.69 18.64
CA ILE A 356 -5.99 6.81 18.50
C ILE A 356 -6.28 7.37 19.89
N VAL A 357 -6.03 8.66 20.04
CA VAL A 357 -6.27 9.40 21.27
C VAL A 357 -7.39 10.39 20.99
N PRO A 358 -8.61 10.15 21.53
CA PRO A 358 -9.69 11.12 21.42
C PRO A 358 -9.29 12.41 22.12
N THR A 359 -9.50 13.54 21.45
CA THR A 359 -9.23 14.88 21.99
C THR A 359 -10.45 15.78 21.78
N LEU A 360 -10.46 16.97 22.38
CA LEU A 360 -11.46 18.01 22.10
C LEU A 360 -11.44 18.47 20.63
N ALA A 361 -10.37 18.15 19.90
CA ALA A 361 -10.16 18.47 18.50
C ALA A 361 -10.54 17.32 17.55
N GLY A 362 -11.06 16.20 18.06
CA GLY A 362 -11.28 14.97 17.30
C GLY A 362 -10.24 13.88 17.59
N ASP A 363 -10.07 12.96 16.65
CA ASP A 363 -9.26 11.74 16.82
C ASP A 363 -7.79 11.99 16.45
N GLY A 364 -6.94 12.19 17.45
CA GLY A 364 -5.50 12.32 17.28
C GLY A 364 -4.77 10.98 17.21
N ILE A 365 -3.49 11.02 16.84
CA ILE A 365 -2.63 9.84 16.69
C ILE A 365 -1.42 9.90 17.61
N GLN A 366 -1.04 8.74 18.12
CA GLN A 366 0.24 8.52 18.77
C GLN A 366 0.98 7.38 18.06
N LEU A 367 2.25 7.58 17.69
CA LEU A 367 3.12 6.50 17.19
C LEU A 367 4.28 6.27 18.16
N GLN A 368 4.49 5.04 18.61
CA GLN A 368 5.66 4.66 19.43
C GLN A 368 5.87 5.53 20.70
N GLY A 369 4.77 6.02 21.27
CA GLY A 369 4.74 6.88 22.45
C GLY A 369 4.86 8.39 22.18
N ILE A 370 5.14 8.77 20.93
CA ILE A 370 5.20 10.16 20.46
C ILE A 370 3.78 10.59 20.08
N ASP A 371 3.31 11.72 20.61
CA ASP A 371 1.96 12.24 20.34
C ASP A 371 1.84 12.94 18.99
N ALA A 372 0.61 13.34 18.68
CA ALA A 372 0.21 13.90 17.41
C ALA A 372 1.06 15.10 16.96
N ARG A 373 1.61 15.89 17.89
CA ARG A 373 2.50 17.02 17.58
C ARG A 373 3.79 16.57 16.89
N GLY A 374 4.26 15.37 17.22
CA GLY A 374 5.45 14.78 16.61
C GLY A 374 5.16 13.86 15.42
N ILE A 375 3.91 13.74 14.95
CA ILE A 375 3.55 12.86 13.83
C ILE A 375 3.04 13.69 12.65
N LEU A 376 3.72 13.59 11.51
CA LEU A 376 3.33 14.28 10.30
C LEU A 376 2.27 13.46 9.54
N VAL A 377 1.13 14.09 9.25
CA VAL A 377 0.05 13.49 8.46
C VAL A 377 0.00 14.17 7.09
N LEU A 378 0.13 13.36 6.04
CA LEU A 378 0.16 13.79 4.65
C LEU A 378 -1.02 13.20 3.87
N VAL A 379 -1.54 13.94 2.91
CA VAL A 379 -2.45 13.45 1.86
C VAL A 379 -1.80 13.73 0.51
N ASP A 380 -1.54 12.69 -0.29
CA ASP A 380 -0.73 12.76 -1.52
C ASP A 380 0.63 13.47 -1.30
N GLY A 381 1.26 13.22 -0.15
CA GLY A 381 2.56 13.80 0.21
C GLY A 381 2.52 15.27 0.64
N GLN A 382 1.34 15.81 0.98
CA GLN A 382 1.18 17.21 1.42
C GLN A 382 0.58 17.28 2.83
N GLU A 383 1.11 18.18 3.66
CA GLU A 383 0.71 18.31 5.07
C GLU A 383 -0.77 18.70 5.22
N VAL A 384 -1.43 18.04 6.16
CA VAL A 384 -2.78 18.40 6.58
C VAL A 384 -2.72 19.47 7.67
N ILE A 385 -3.18 20.68 7.35
CA ILE A 385 -3.29 21.80 8.30
C ILE A 385 -4.64 21.82 9.04
N GLY A 386 -4.80 22.79 9.95
CA GLY A 386 -5.95 22.90 10.84
C GLY A 386 -5.78 22.08 12.11
N LYS A 387 -4.55 22.10 12.65
CA LYS A 387 -4.23 21.40 13.89
C LYS A 387 -4.83 22.15 15.07
N ILE A 388 -5.57 21.46 15.92
CA ILE A 388 -6.09 22.02 17.17
C ILE A 388 -5.35 21.31 18.31
N GLY A 389 -4.63 22.07 19.13
CA GLY A 389 -3.72 21.49 20.14
C GLY A 389 -2.61 20.63 19.51
N GLY A 390 -2.24 20.91 18.26
CA GLY A 390 -1.22 20.18 17.52
C GLY A 390 -1.67 18.83 16.94
N SER A 391 -2.96 18.50 17.03
CA SER A 391 -3.53 17.28 16.44
C SER A 391 -4.37 17.58 15.20
N VAL A 392 -4.22 16.75 14.17
CA VAL A 392 -5.16 16.64 13.05
C VAL A 392 -6.25 15.65 13.44
N ASP A 393 -7.52 15.98 13.20
CA ASP A 393 -8.60 15.03 13.35
C ASP A 393 -8.58 13.97 12.25
N LEU A 394 -8.10 12.77 12.56
CA LEU A 394 -8.04 11.68 11.61
C LEU A 394 -9.41 11.09 11.27
N ALA A 395 -10.45 11.38 12.05
CA ALA A 395 -11.82 11.00 11.71
C ALA A 395 -12.34 11.80 10.49
N ASN A 396 -11.72 12.95 10.18
CA ASN A 396 -12.04 13.81 9.04
C ASN A 396 -11.42 13.35 7.73
N LEU A 397 -10.40 12.49 7.80
CA LEU A 397 -9.79 11.90 6.62
C LEU A 397 -10.52 10.59 6.29
N LEU A 398 -11.48 10.67 5.38
CA LEU A 398 -12.28 9.53 4.96
C LEU A 398 -11.51 8.63 3.99
N VAL A 399 -11.87 7.35 3.94
CA VAL A 399 -11.14 6.36 3.14
C VAL A 399 -11.77 6.10 1.77
N ASP A 400 -12.75 6.88 1.31
CA ASP A 400 -13.50 6.60 0.07
C ASP A 400 -12.65 6.66 -1.20
N ASP A 401 -11.67 7.55 -1.24
CA ASP A 401 -10.76 7.78 -2.35
C ASP A 401 -9.33 7.31 -2.06
N VAL A 402 -9.10 6.66 -0.92
CA VAL A 402 -7.79 6.17 -0.50
C VAL A 402 -7.43 4.89 -1.25
N GLU A 403 -6.26 4.90 -1.91
CA GLU A 403 -5.65 3.73 -2.55
C GLU A 403 -4.83 2.94 -1.53
N ARG A 404 -4.04 3.63 -0.71
CA ARG A 404 -3.25 3.04 0.36
C ARG A 404 -2.83 4.08 1.39
N ILE A 405 -2.47 3.60 2.57
CA ILE A 405 -1.85 4.40 3.63
C ILE A 405 -0.45 3.84 3.86
N GLU A 406 0.55 4.71 3.82
CA GLU A 406 1.94 4.37 4.14
C GLU A 406 2.29 4.96 5.51
N ILE A 407 2.88 4.15 6.40
CA ILE A 407 3.32 4.57 7.73
C ILE A 407 4.83 4.33 7.84
N VAL A 408 5.57 5.39 8.12
CA VAL A 408 7.00 5.35 8.44
C VAL A 408 7.17 5.79 9.89
N LYS A 409 7.55 4.87 10.77
CA LYS A 409 7.78 5.13 12.19
C LYS A 409 9.23 5.57 12.44
N GLY A 410 9.44 6.46 13.40
CA GLY A 410 10.73 7.09 13.70
C GLY A 410 10.98 8.37 12.91
N ALA A 411 12.19 8.94 13.05
CA ALA A 411 12.51 10.26 12.50
C ALA A 411 12.33 10.32 10.97
N GLY A 412 11.33 11.12 10.56
CA GLY A 412 11.01 11.43 9.17
C GLY A 412 11.50 12.80 8.70
N SER A 413 12.01 13.64 9.61
CA SER A 413 12.38 15.04 9.30
C SER A 413 13.46 15.19 8.23
N ALA A 414 14.39 14.26 8.09
CA ALA A 414 15.37 14.30 6.99
C ALA A 414 14.72 14.22 5.60
N VAL A 415 13.49 13.70 5.52
CA VAL A 415 12.72 13.61 4.29
C VAL A 415 11.65 14.71 4.25
N TYR A 416 10.95 15.00 5.35
CA TYR A 416 9.76 15.88 5.34
C TYR A 416 9.84 17.15 6.18
N GLY A 417 10.94 17.42 6.89
CA GLY A 417 11.09 18.62 7.71
C GLY A 417 10.35 18.56 9.05
N SER A 418 9.67 19.66 9.40
CA SER A 418 9.01 19.82 10.69
C SER A 418 7.94 18.75 10.93
N ASP A 419 7.59 18.54 12.19
CA ASP A 419 6.46 17.71 12.66
C ASP A 419 6.58 16.20 12.38
N ALA A 420 7.66 15.75 11.74
CA ALA A 420 7.98 14.34 11.51
C ALA A 420 8.94 13.75 12.57
N LEU A 421 8.80 14.15 13.84
CA LEU A 421 9.68 13.73 14.94
C LEU A 421 9.61 12.22 15.22
N GLY A 422 8.41 11.65 15.19
CA GLY A 422 8.10 10.28 15.55
C GLY A 422 7.56 9.42 14.42
N GLY A 423 7.20 10.03 13.30
CA GLY A 423 6.82 9.30 12.10
C GLY A 423 6.05 10.15 11.10
N VAL A 424 5.75 9.51 9.98
CA VAL A 424 4.98 10.09 8.87
C VAL A 424 3.90 9.10 8.49
N ILE A 425 2.66 9.59 8.35
CA ILE A 425 1.52 8.86 7.82
C ILE A 425 1.14 9.54 6.51
N ASN A 426 1.23 8.84 5.40
CA ASN A 426 0.89 9.38 4.09
C ASN A 426 -0.30 8.62 3.49
N VAL A 427 -1.40 9.34 3.29
CA VAL A 427 -2.64 8.85 2.71
C VAL A 427 -2.58 9.12 1.21
N LEU A 428 -2.44 8.07 0.40
CA LEU A 428 -2.32 8.18 -1.05
C LEU A 428 -3.67 7.90 -1.71
N THR A 429 -4.13 8.85 -2.51
CA THR A 429 -5.44 8.78 -3.17
C THR A 429 -5.38 8.08 -4.52
N ARG A 430 -6.50 7.44 -4.87
CA ARG A 430 -6.70 6.67 -6.10
C ARG A 430 -6.53 7.53 -7.34
N THR A 431 -6.07 6.89 -8.40
CA THR A 431 -6.09 7.46 -9.76
C THR A 431 -6.93 6.57 -10.65
N ALA A 432 -7.72 7.17 -11.55
CA ALA A 432 -8.52 6.39 -12.48
C ALA A 432 -7.64 5.62 -13.48
N THR A 433 -7.71 4.30 -13.41
CA THR A 433 -6.98 3.37 -14.30
C THR A 433 -7.91 2.76 -15.35
N GLN A 434 -9.18 2.55 -15.01
CA GLN A 434 -10.19 1.98 -15.89
C GLN A 434 -10.82 3.05 -16.80
N PRO A 435 -11.29 2.69 -18.01
CA PRO A 435 -12.08 3.57 -18.86
C PRO A 435 -13.22 4.28 -18.12
N ILE A 436 -14.00 3.52 -17.34
CA ILE A 436 -15.04 4.03 -16.46
C ILE A 436 -15.04 3.22 -15.17
N ALA A 437 -15.06 3.89 -14.03
CA ALA A 437 -15.24 3.30 -12.70
C ALA A 437 -16.20 4.17 -11.88
N LEU A 438 -17.25 3.56 -11.34
CA LEU A 438 -18.25 4.19 -10.47
C LEU A 438 -18.34 3.41 -9.17
N SER A 439 -18.48 4.11 -8.05
CA SER A 439 -18.80 3.50 -6.76
C SER A 439 -19.79 4.34 -5.97
N ALA A 440 -20.65 3.68 -5.22
CA ALA A 440 -21.52 4.32 -4.23
C ALA A 440 -21.61 3.43 -3.00
N GLU A 441 -21.62 4.00 -1.80
CA GLU A 441 -21.84 3.30 -0.55
C GLU A 441 -22.79 4.09 0.33
N GLN A 442 -23.74 3.39 0.95
CA GLN A 442 -24.60 3.93 1.99
C GLN A 442 -24.52 3.03 3.23
N ARG A 443 -24.21 3.65 4.36
CA ARG A 443 -24.16 3.01 5.68
C ARG A 443 -25.06 3.76 6.67
N PHE A 444 -25.73 2.99 7.51
CA PHE A 444 -26.50 3.44 8.66
C PHE A 444 -25.92 2.81 9.92
N GLU A 445 -25.87 3.56 11.00
CA GLU A 445 -25.28 3.17 12.27
C GLU A 445 -26.21 3.59 13.42
N SER A 446 -26.15 2.86 14.52
CA SER A 446 -26.77 3.26 15.79
C SER A 446 -26.35 4.69 16.17
N LEU A 447 -27.15 5.37 17.00
CA LEU A 447 -26.98 6.79 17.35
C LEU A 447 -27.14 7.71 16.13
N ASP A 448 -28.07 7.35 15.24
CA ASP A 448 -28.42 8.09 14.01
C ASP A 448 -27.22 8.42 13.10
N GLY A 449 -26.19 7.58 13.15
CA GLY A 449 -25.01 7.70 12.29
C GLY A 449 -25.33 7.34 10.84
N ARG A 450 -24.86 8.17 9.89
CA ARG A 450 -25.01 7.94 8.44
C ARG A 450 -23.73 8.25 7.72
N THR A 451 -23.39 7.42 6.73
CA THR A 451 -22.25 7.65 5.83
C THR A 451 -22.68 7.37 4.40
N SER A 452 -22.44 8.35 3.52
CA SER A 452 -22.72 8.27 2.08
C SER A 452 -21.44 8.59 1.33
N LEU A 453 -20.95 7.67 0.51
CA LEU A 453 -19.72 7.83 -0.26
C LEU A 453 -20.04 7.59 -1.74
N VAL A 454 -19.60 8.46 -2.64
CA VAL A 454 -19.78 8.30 -4.09
C VAL A 454 -18.49 8.65 -4.80
N SER A 455 -18.07 7.85 -5.78
CA SER A 455 -16.97 8.21 -6.65
C SER A 455 -17.25 7.85 -8.11
N ALA A 456 -16.72 8.66 -9.02
CA ALA A 456 -16.78 8.45 -10.46
C ALA A 456 -15.44 8.83 -11.07
N GLY A 457 -14.86 7.93 -11.86
CA GLY A 457 -13.60 8.17 -12.53
C GLY A 457 -13.51 7.46 -13.86
N GLY A 458 -12.53 7.86 -14.66
CA GLY A 458 -12.30 7.26 -15.97
C GLY A 458 -10.95 7.66 -16.55
N ARG A 459 -10.45 6.83 -17.46
CA ARG A 459 -9.22 7.05 -18.22
C ARG A 459 -9.51 6.94 -19.71
N ASN A 460 -9.19 7.97 -20.47
CA ASN A 460 -9.31 7.98 -21.92
C ASN A 460 -8.02 8.47 -22.57
N GLY A 461 -7.22 7.53 -23.06
CA GLY A 461 -5.92 7.80 -23.68
C GLY A 461 -4.97 8.54 -22.73
N ARG A 462 -4.73 9.82 -23.02
CA ARG A 462 -3.79 10.68 -22.27
C ARG A 462 -4.40 11.31 -21.02
N TRP A 463 -5.72 11.22 -20.83
CA TRP A 463 -6.42 11.83 -19.71
C TRP A 463 -6.90 10.78 -18.72
N SER A 464 -6.82 11.08 -17.43
CA SER A 464 -7.55 10.38 -16.38
C SER A 464 -8.12 11.37 -15.38
N GLY A 465 -9.30 11.06 -14.85
CA GLY A 465 -9.99 11.87 -13.86
C GLY A 465 -10.71 11.01 -12.84
N LEU A 466 -10.74 11.47 -11.59
CA LEU A 466 -11.51 10.90 -10.50
C LEU A 466 -12.17 12.04 -9.72
N LEU A 467 -13.47 11.89 -9.45
CA LEU A 467 -14.24 12.74 -8.56
C LEU A 467 -14.83 11.86 -7.46
N SER A 468 -14.64 12.22 -6.20
CA SER A 468 -15.35 11.61 -5.07
C SER A 468 -16.04 12.66 -4.23
N ALA A 469 -17.13 12.24 -3.59
CA ALA A 469 -17.88 13.03 -2.64
C ALA A 469 -18.32 12.14 -1.48
N SER A 470 -18.28 12.70 -0.28
CA SER A 470 -18.59 12.00 0.95
C SER A 470 -19.43 12.87 1.87
N ARG A 471 -20.36 12.23 2.58
CA ARG A 471 -21.16 12.85 3.64
C ARG A 471 -21.20 11.92 4.84
N VAL A 472 -20.80 12.43 6.00
CA VAL A 472 -20.90 11.71 7.28
C VAL A 472 -21.71 12.56 8.23
N SER A 473 -22.69 11.98 8.91
CA SER A 473 -23.47 12.70 9.92
C SER A 473 -23.80 11.81 11.11
N ARG A 474 -23.98 12.44 12.27
CA ARG A 474 -24.45 11.81 13.49
C ARG A 474 -25.17 12.84 14.34
N ASP A 475 -26.26 12.45 14.98
CA ASP A 475 -26.96 13.31 15.94
C ASP A 475 -26.28 13.20 17.32
N ALA A 476 -26.52 14.19 18.19
CA ALA A 476 -26.05 14.14 19.57
C ALA A 476 -26.75 13.01 20.33
N TYR A 477 -26.07 12.43 21.30
CA TYR A 477 -26.61 11.37 22.15
C TYR A 477 -26.06 11.49 23.56
N ASP A 478 -26.86 11.13 24.56
CA ASP A 478 -26.42 11.10 25.96
C ASP A 478 -26.09 9.67 26.39
N LEU A 479 -24.85 9.41 26.80
CA LEU A 479 -24.47 8.09 27.34
C LEU A 479 -25.08 7.84 28.71
N VAL A 480 -25.04 8.84 29.58
CA VAL A 480 -25.68 8.87 30.89
C VAL A 480 -26.54 10.13 30.93
N PRO A 481 -27.88 10.03 30.76
CA PRO A 481 -28.76 11.19 30.64
C PRO A 481 -28.68 12.21 31.79
N ALA A 482 -28.30 11.75 32.99
CA ALA A 482 -28.15 12.60 34.17
C ALA A 482 -26.78 13.32 34.24
N GLU A 483 -25.82 12.94 33.39
CA GLU A 483 -24.47 13.49 33.36
C GLU A 483 -24.21 14.19 32.02
N PRO A 484 -24.40 15.52 31.94
CA PRO A 484 -24.21 16.28 30.70
C PRO A 484 -22.82 16.16 30.08
N THR A 485 -21.82 15.76 30.86
CA THR A 485 -20.45 15.49 30.40
C THR A 485 -20.32 14.23 29.55
N THR A 486 -21.39 13.46 29.46
CA THR A 486 -21.44 12.21 28.70
C THR A 486 -22.25 12.35 27.41
N THR A 487 -22.69 13.57 27.07
CA THR A 487 -23.27 13.90 25.76
C THR A 487 -22.19 13.81 24.68
N GLY A 488 -22.37 12.87 23.75
CA GLY A 488 -21.53 12.73 22.57
C GLY A 488 -21.89 13.73 21.47
N SER A 489 -20.89 14.09 20.68
CA SER A 489 -20.96 15.11 19.63
C SER A 489 -22.01 14.80 18.56
N ALA A 490 -22.77 15.83 18.17
CA ALA A 490 -23.44 15.87 16.87
C ALA A 490 -22.45 16.41 15.83
N TYR A 491 -22.46 15.85 14.61
CA TYR A 491 -21.68 16.42 13.52
C TYR A 491 -22.27 16.12 12.15
N ARG A 492 -21.89 16.96 11.18
CA ARG A 492 -22.10 16.77 9.75
C ARG A 492 -20.83 17.18 9.02
N LYS A 493 -20.31 16.26 8.21
CA LYS A 493 -19.06 16.38 7.47
C LYS A 493 -19.34 16.18 5.99
N ILE A 494 -18.82 17.04 5.13
CA ILE A 494 -18.92 16.94 3.67
C ILE A 494 -17.53 17.03 3.07
N GLY A 495 -17.16 16.05 2.26
CA GLY A 495 -15.90 16.04 1.51
C GLY A 495 -16.15 15.98 0.00
N VAL A 496 -15.34 16.68 -0.78
CA VAL A 496 -15.30 16.57 -2.25
C VAL A 496 -13.84 16.56 -2.69
N ASN A 497 -13.42 15.54 -3.46
CA ASN A 497 -12.08 15.45 -4.03
C ASN A 497 -12.18 15.28 -5.55
N ALA A 498 -11.41 16.09 -6.29
CA ALA A 498 -11.25 15.97 -7.73
C ALA A 498 -9.76 15.86 -8.08
N LYS A 499 -9.39 14.80 -8.79
CA LYS A 499 -8.04 14.55 -9.29
C LYS A 499 -8.09 14.35 -10.79
N THR A 500 -7.31 15.14 -11.53
CA THR A 500 -7.18 15.01 -12.98
C THR A 500 -5.72 14.93 -13.36
N SER A 501 -5.39 14.12 -14.35
CA SER A 501 -4.03 14.01 -14.86
C SER A 501 -4.01 13.88 -16.37
N ARG A 502 -2.97 14.48 -16.97
CA ARG A 502 -2.71 14.43 -18.39
C ARG A 502 -1.28 14.03 -18.67
N ARG A 503 -1.10 13.03 -19.53
CA ARG A 503 0.21 12.65 -20.07
C ARG A 503 0.54 13.43 -21.35
N PHE A 504 1.72 14.02 -21.41
CA PHE A 504 2.29 14.68 -22.57
C PHE A 504 3.45 13.85 -23.12
N GLY A 505 3.24 13.20 -24.28
CA GLY A 505 4.23 12.29 -24.85
C GLY A 505 4.44 11.05 -23.97
N THR A 506 5.68 10.59 -23.84
CA THR A 506 6.08 9.41 -23.03
C THR A 506 6.81 9.78 -21.74
N ALA A 507 7.22 11.03 -21.59
CA ALA A 507 8.15 11.45 -20.54
C ALA A 507 7.55 12.41 -19.51
N THR A 508 6.43 13.07 -19.82
CA THR A 508 5.89 14.15 -18.98
C THR A 508 4.45 13.88 -18.58
N ASP A 509 4.14 13.99 -17.30
CA ASP A 509 2.81 13.86 -16.72
C ASP A 509 2.50 15.11 -15.88
N LEU A 510 1.31 15.68 -16.04
CA LEU A 510 0.78 16.76 -15.21
C LEU A 510 -0.40 16.21 -14.43
N SER A 511 -0.45 16.45 -13.13
CA SER A 511 -1.62 16.16 -12.29
C SER A 511 -2.07 17.40 -11.53
N VAL A 512 -3.38 17.55 -11.38
CA VAL A 512 -4.01 18.62 -10.63
C VAL A 512 -5.04 17.99 -9.69
N VAL A 513 -5.00 18.41 -8.43
CA VAL A 513 -5.90 17.94 -7.38
C VAL A 513 -6.55 19.13 -6.72
N SER A 514 -7.86 19.04 -6.46
CA SER A 514 -8.62 19.99 -5.65
C SER A 514 -9.46 19.23 -4.64
N ARG A 515 -9.34 19.61 -3.37
CA ARG A 515 -10.09 19.02 -2.25
C ARG A 515 -10.82 20.10 -1.48
N TYR A 516 -12.05 19.80 -1.10
CA TYR A 516 -12.88 20.63 -0.24
C TYR A 516 -13.43 19.79 0.91
N TYR A 517 -13.40 20.33 2.12
CA TYR A 517 -13.89 19.71 3.32
C TYR A 517 -14.65 20.74 4.16
N ASP A 518 -15.83 20.38 4.63
CA ASP A 518 -16.69 21.19 5.50
C ASP A 518 -17.18 20.35 6.67
N GLU A 519 -17.10 20.89 7.88
CA GLU A 519 -17.60 20.27 9.10
C GLU A 519 -18.39 21.25 9.93
N GLU A 520 -19.55 20.78 10.40
CA GLU A 520 -20.31 21.41 11.46
C GLU A 520 -20.47 20.41 12.59
N ALA A 521 -19.98 20.77 13.77
CA ALA A 521 -20.06 19.94 14.97
C ALA A 521 -20.61 20.73 16.16
N ALA A 522 -21.29 20.01 17.05
CA ALA A 522 -21.79 20.52 18.31
C ALA A 522 -21.44 19.53 19.43
N ASP A 523 -20.89 20.08 20.51
CA ASP A 523 -20.30 19.34 21.62
C ASP A 523 -20.76 19.88 22.96
N VAL A 524 -20.68 19.04 24.00
CA VAL A 524 -20.85 19.46 25.39
C VAL A 524 -19.56 19.17 26.13
N THR A 525 -18.97 20.21 26.71
CA THR A 525 -17.73 20.09 27.47
C THR A 525 -17.89 20.62 28.88
N MET A 526 -16.98 20.22 29.78
CA MET A 526 -16.94 20.75 31.14
C MET A 526 -15.52 21.15 31.51
N SER A 527 -15.37 22.31 32.15
CA SER A 527 -14.10 22.75 32.74
C SER A 527 -14.34 23.33 34.12
N ARG A 528 -13.61 22.82 35.13
CA ARG A 528 -13.72 23.24 36.55
C ARG A 528 -15.18 23.31 37.05
N GLY A 529 -16.01 22.34 36.67
CA GLY A 529 -17.42 22.25 37.07
C GLY A 529 -18.39 23.14 36.27
N VAL A 530 -17.90 23.91 35.30
CA VAL A 530 -18.73 24.72 34.40
C VAL A 530 -18.99 23.94 33.12
N ILE A 531 -20.26 23.85 32.72
CA ILE A 531 -20.71 23.16 31.49
C ILE A 531 -20.83 24.16 30.35
N TYR A 532 -20.35 23.76 29.17
CA TYR A 532 -20.34 24.54 27.95
C TYR A 532 -21.06 23.80 26.82
N ASP A 533 -21.81 24.55 26.02
CA ASP A 533 -22.30 24.12 24.71
C ASP A 533 -21.34 24.70 23.67
N ASP A 534 -20.60 23.83 22.98
CA ASP A 534 -19.58 24.20 22.01
C ASP A 534 -20.10 23.95 20.60
N ARG A 535 -19.81 24.87 19.67
CA ARG A 535 -20.10 24.74 18.25
C ARG A 535 -18.83 24.99 17.44
N VAL A 536 -18.57 24.11 16.48
CA VAL A 536 -17.44 24.18 15.57
C VAL A 536 -17.95 24.25 14.13
N LEU A 537 -17.40 25.16 13.35
CA LEU A 537 -17.55 25.22 11.89
C LEU A 537 -16.16 25.28 11.26
N ASP A 538 -15.81 24.23 10.54
CA ASP A 538 -14.52 24.07 9.88
C ASP A 538 -14.68 23.99 8.37
N ASP A 539 -13.86 24.74 7.65
CA ASP A 539 -13.77 24.70 6.19
C ASP A 539 -12.31 24.56 5.77
N ARG A 540 -12.03 23.66 4.82
CA ARG A 540 -10.70 23.47 4.24
C ARG A 540 -10.78 23.28 2.74
N TRP A 541 -10.02 24.09 2.01
CA TRP A 541 -9.76 23.88 0.59
C TRP A 541 -8.26 23.66 0.36
N GLN A 542 -7.91 22.68 -0.47
CA GLN A 542 -6.55 22.38 -0.89
C GLN A 542 -6.49 22.24 -2.42
N GLY A 543 -5.50 22.87 -3.03
CA GLY A 543 -5.14 22.73 -4.44
C GLY A 543 -3.69 22.30 -4.61
N ILE A 544 -3.44 21.29 -5.45
CA ILE A 544 -2.10 20.79 -5.77
C ILE A 544 -1.95 20.70 -7.29
N ALA A 545 -0.83 21.17 -7.83
CA ALA A 545 -0.41 20.93 -9.19
C ALA A 545 0.98 20.29 -9.20
N GLU A 546 1.13 19.13 -9.84
CA GLU A 546 2.41 18.42 -9.95
C GLU A 546 2.74 18.16 -11.42
N LEU A 547 3.92 18.57 -11.83
CA LEU A 547 4.53 18.22 -13.11
C LEU A 547 5.68 17.26 -12.87
N ARG A 548 5.61 16.06 -13.42
CA ARG A 548 6.72 15.10 -13.44
C ARG A 548 7.21 14.96 -14.87
N THR A 549 8.52 15.07 -15.07
CA THR A 549 9.13 14.91 -16.40
C THR A 549 10.43 14.13 -16.33
N LYS A 550 10.68 13.29 -17.33
CA LYS A 550 11.94 12.57 -17.53
C LYS A 550 12.73 13.25 -18.67
N PRO A 551 13.51 14.31 -18.38
CA PRO A 551 14.35 14.93 -19.39
C PRO A 551 15.35 13.91 -19.94
N ALA A 552 15.77 14.06 -21.21
CA ALA A 552 16.63 13.07 -21.90
C ALA A 552 17.87 12.69 -21.05
N GLY A 553 17.90 11.45 -20.53
CA GLY A 553 18.87 10.97 -19.56
C GLY A 553 18.27 9.97 -18.56
N ALA A 554 19.02 9.60 -17.50
CA ALA A 554 18.59 8.68 -16.44
C ALA A 554 17.92 9.38 -15.24
N GLY A 555 17.38 10.59 -15.43
CA GLY A 555 16.82 11.41 -14.35
C GLY A 555 15.34 11.71 -14.45
N SER A 556 14.73 12.07 -13.33
CA SER A 556 13.33 12.49 -13.20
C SER A 556 13.28 13.81 -12.44
N LEU A 557 12.58 14.81 -12.99
CA LEU A 557 12.30 16.08 -12.35
C LEU A 557 10.82 16.13 -11.95
N THR A 558 10.56 16.39 -10.68
CA THR A 558 9.21 16.65 -10.15
C THR A 558 9.16 18.09 -9.65
N VAL A 559 8.17 18.85 -10.12
CA VAL A 559 7.88 20.20 -9.64
C VAL A 559 6.44 20.23 -9.14
N ARG A 560 6.24 20.71 -7.92
CA ARG A 560 4.93 20.76 -7.27
C ARG A 560 4.65 22.16 -6.73
N GLY A 561 3.42 22.62 -6.92
CA GLY A 561 2.88 23.80 -6.26
C GLY A 561 1.64 23.43 -5.46
N HIS A 562 1.52 23.97 -4.25
CA HIS A 562 0.46 23.66 -3.31
C HIS A 562 -0.07 24.93 -2.64
N LEU A 563 -1.39 24.98 -2.49
CA LEU A 563 -2.07 26.04 -1.76
C LEU A 563 -3.18 25.41 -0.92
N THR A 564 -3.15 25.65 0.40
CA THR A 564 -4.22 25.25 1.31
C THR A 564 -4.72 26.44 2.11
N ARG A 565 -6.03 26.48 2.33
CA ARG A 565 -6.71 27.40 3.24
C ARG A 565 -7.56 26.60 4.20
N TYR A 566 -7.53 26.96 5.47
CA TYR A 566 -8.38 26.41 6.52
C TYR A 566 -8.99 27.53 7.34
N THR A 567 -10.26 27.39 7.73
CA THR A 567 -10.90 28.27 8.71
C THR A 567 -11.59 27.45 9.78
N HIS A 568 -11.42 27.88 11.02
CA HIS A 568 -12.01 27.31 12.22
C HIS A 568 -12.78 28.42 12.94
N ASP A 569 -14.11 28.31 12.91
CA ASP A 569 -15.02 29.19 13.64
C ASP A 569 -15.58 28.41 14.84
N PHE A 570 -15.16 28.79 16.05
CA PHE A 570 -15.54 28.13 17.30
C PHE A 570 -16.37 29.06 18.16
N GLU A 571 -17.50 28.57 18.68
CA GLU A 571 -18.32 29.31 19.63
C GLU A 571 -18.56 28.46 20.88
N ARG A 572 -18.16 29.00 22.03
CA ARG A 572 -18.43 28.41 23.33
C ARG A 572 -19.51 29.18 24.06
N VAL A 573 -20.59 28.52 24.45
CA VAL A 573 -21.68 29.11 25.25
C VAL A 573 -21.68 28.49 26.65
N THR A 574 -21.52 29.33 27.68
CA THR A 574 -21.63 28.87 29.07
C THR A 574 -23.09 28.55 29.37
N ARG A 575 -23.42 27.30 29.72
CA ARG A 575 -24.82 26.88 29.83
C ARG A 575 -25.59 27.62 30.93
N ALA A 576 -24.92 27.91 32.05
CA ALA A 576 -25.51 28.59 33.21
C ALA A 576 -25.84 30.07 32.94
N THR A 577 -24.95 30.80 32.26
CA THR A 577 -25.09 32.25 32.05
C THR A 577 -25.54 32.62 30.65
N ARG A 578 -25.53 31.66 29.72
CA ARG A 578 -25.69 31.85 28.27
C ARG A 578 -24.68 32.84 27.66
N ALA A 579 -23.56 33.09 28.34
CA ALA A 579 -22.48 33.91 27.80
C ALA A 579 -21.76 33.17 26.65
N ALA A 580 -21.72 33.79 25.47
CA ALA A 580 -21.04 33.27 24.29
C ALA A 580 -19.62 33.86 24.17
N ALA A 581 -18.67 33.02 23.77
CA ALA A 581 -17.28 33.37 23.51
C ALA A 581 -16.87 32.81 22.14
N PRO A 582 -17.16 33.55 21.05
CA PRO A 582 -16.71 33.16 19.72
C PRO A 582 -15.21 33.39 19.55
N ASP A 583 -14.58 32.54 18.74
CA ASP A 583 -13.20 32.61 18.30
C ASP A 583 -13.13 32.20 16.83
N ARG A 584 -12.32 32.93 16.07
CA ARG A 584 -12.08 32.64 14.66
C ARG A 584 -10.60 32.52 14.40
N THR A 585 -10.22 31.43 13.73
CA THR A 585 -8.87 31.19 13.23
C THR A 585 -8.93 30.88 11.74
N ALA A 586 -8.05 31.50 10.95
CA ALA A 586 -7.86 31.24 9.54
C ALA A 586 -6.38 30.98 9.26
N GLU A 587 -6.09 29.86 8.62
CA GLU A 587 -4.75 29.43 8.24
C GLU A 587 -4.63 29.35 6.72
N ARG A 588 -3.42 29.62 6.21
CA ARG A 588 -3.06 29.45 4.82
C ARG A 588 -1.64 28.94 4.71
N ILE A 589 -1.40 28.03 3.77
CA ILE A 589 -0.07 27.58 3.38
C ILE A 589 0.04 27.65 1.87
N GLY A 590 1.10 28.27 1.38
CA GLY A 590 1.55 28.16 0.00
C GLY A 590 2.93 27.54 -0.04
N GLU A 591 3.11 26.50 -0.86
CA GLU A 591 4.35 25.74 -0.95
C GLU A 591 4.74 25.51 -2.41
N PHE A 592 6.04 25.60 -2.68
CA PHE A 592 6.65 25.23 -3.93
C PHE A 592 7.80 24.25 -3.67
N GLU A 593 7.80 23.12 -4.39
CA GLU A 593 8.80 22.07 -4.28
C GLU A 593 9.38 21.74 -5.66
N ALA A 594 10.69 21.53 -5.72
CA ALA A 594 11.37 20.93 -6.87
C ALA A 594 12.31 19.82 -6.40
N GLN A 595 12.18 18.63 -7.00
CA GLN A 595 13.00 17.45 -6.72
C GLN A 595 13.55 16.87 -8.02
N TYR A 596 14.84 16.56 -8.03
CA TYR A 596 15.53 15.88 -9.12
C TYR A 596 16.12 14.57 -8.62
N ASP A 597 15.69 13.47 -9.24
CA ASP A 597 16.19 12.11 -8.99
C ASP A 597 17.09 11.70 -10.16
N HIS A 598 18.28 11.18 -9.88
CA HIS A 598 19.26 10.82 -10.90
C HIS A 598 19.97 9.51 -10.54
N ALA A 599 19.89 8.52 -11.44
CA ALA A 599 20.66 7.30 -11.30
C ALA A 599 22.12 7.52 -11.70
N VAL A 600 23.05 7.40 -10.75
CA VAL A 600 24.51 7.46 -11.01
C VAL A 600 25.04 6.03 -11.12
N GLY A 601 25.31 5.60 -12.36
CA GLY A 601 25.66 4.21 -12.65
C GLY A 601 24.50 3.25 -12.37
N THR A 602 24.80 2.04 -11.87
CA THR A 602 23.78 1.02 -11.56
C THR A 602 23.53 0.83 -10.06
N ARG A 603 24.23 1.59 -9.21
CA ARG A 603 24.24 1.37 -7.75
C ARG A 603 23.76 2.55 -6.92
N HIS A 604 23.71 3.77 -7.47
CA HIS A 604 23.31 4.97 -6.74
C HIS A 604 22.09 5.61 -7.37
N LEU A 605 21.13 6.01 -6.54
CA LEU A 605 20.05 6.91 -6.91
C LEU A 605 20.17 8.15 -6.02
N LEU A 606 20.63 9.23 -6.63
CA LEU A 606 20.81 10.52 -5.98
C LEU A 606 19.54 11.34 -6.13
N THR A 607 18.99 11.81 -5.01
CA THR A 607 17.85 12.72 -4.96
C THR A 607 18.30 14.04 -4.36
N VAL A 608 18.01 15.14 -5.06
CA VAL A 608 18.29 16.51 -4.61
C VAL A 608 17.01 17.32 -4.74
N GLY A 609 16.69 18.14 -3.75
CA GLY A 609 15.52 19.00 -3.84
C GLY A 609 15.58 20.26 -3.00
N THR A 610 14.59 21.12 -3.25
CA THR A 610 14.39 22.38 -2.54
C THR A 610 12.91 22.63 -2.36
N GLU A 611 12.56 23.27 -1.26
CA GLU A 611 11.20 23.70 -0.94
C GLU A 611 11.23 25.14 -0.45
N TYR A 612 10.15 25.86 -0.75
CA TYR A 612 9.84 27.13 -0.13
C TYR A 612 8.38 27.12 0.32
N GLU A 613 8.17 27.37 1.61
CA GLU A 613 6.86 27.42 2.23
C GLU A 613 6.62 28.81 2.82
N ARG A 614 5.40 29.33 2.62
CA ARG A 614 4.88 30.47 3.36
C ARG A 614 3.59 30.08 4.06
N SER A 615 3.63 30.05 5.39
CA SER A 615 2.47 29.79 6.23
C SER A 615 1.96 31.09 6.85
N GLY A 616 0.66 31.22 7.03
CA GLY A 616 0.07 32.40 7.65
C GLY A 616 -1.15 32.06 8.50
N MET A 617 -1.27 32.74 9.63
CA MET A 617 -2.39 32.61 10.55
C MET A 617 -3.02 33.98 10.82
N THR A 618 -4.34 34.05 10.78
CA THR A 618 -5.13 35.15 11.34
C THR A 618 -6.04 34.58 12.41
N SER A 619 -5.90 35.00 13.67
CA SER A 619 -6.69 34.45 14.77
C SER A 619 -6.99 35.50 15.82
N ASP A 620 -8.17 35.42 16.44
CA ASP A 620 -8.54 36.27 17.58
C ASP A 620 -7.73 35.93 18.85
N ARG A 621 -7.05 34.78 18.85
CA ARG A 621 -6.21 34.30 19.95
C ARG A 621 -4.71 34.43 19.69
N ILE A 622 -4.28 35.24 18.71
CA ILE A 622 -2.85 35.57 18.54
C ILE A 622 -2.61 37.08 18.55
N SER A 623 -1.43 37.51 19.01
CA SER A 623 -1.02 38.91 19.00
C SER A 623 0.33 39.12 18.31
N PRO A 624 0.40 39.99 17.28
CA PRO A 624 -0.72 40.63 16.58
C PRO A 624 -1.60 39.59 15.87
N ARG A 625 -2.85 39.99 15.59
CA ARG A 625 -3.93 39.14 15.05
C ARG A 625 -3.57 38.37 13.77
N ARG A 626 -2.58 38.84 13.01
CA ARG A 626 -2.09 38.19 11.79
C ARG A 626 -0.58 38.06 11.80
N ARG A 627 -0.09 36.86 11.46
CA ARG A 627 1.33 36.54 11.29
C ARG A 627 1.54 35.68 10.04
N ASP A 628 2.70 35.83 9.43
CA ASP A 628 3.18 35.01 8.33
C ASP A 628 4.59 34.53 8.70
N LEU A 629 4.90 33.27 8.38
CA LEU A 629 6.19 32.62 8.59
C LEU A 629 6.68 32.07 7.24
N ASP A 630 7.99 32.06 7.05
CA ASP A 630 8.64 31.66 5.80
C ASP A 630 9.69 30.58 6.12
N THR A 631 9.71 29.51 5.33
CA THR A 631 10.65 28.40 5.45
C THR A 631 11.30 28.13 4.09
N ALA A 632 12.63 28.09 4.05
CA ALA A 632 13.40 27.73 2.87
C ALA A 632 14.24 26.48 3.15
N VAL A 633 14.28 25.56 2.20
CA VAL A 633 14.77 24.20 2.41
C VAL A 633 15.69 23.76 1.27
N GLY A 634 16.75 23.03 1.62
CA GLY A 634 17.50 22.20 0.68
C GLY A 634 17.75 20.80 1.26
N PHE A 635 17.68 19.77 0.41
CA PHE A 635 17.98 18.40 0.81
C PHE A 635 18.71 17.60 -0.26
N ILE A 636 19.48 16.60 0.19
CA ILE A 636 20.19 15.63 -0.63
C ILE A 636 20.12 14.26 0.01
N GLN A 637 19.95 13.23 -0.81
CA GLN A 637 19.87 11.84 -0.37
C GLN A 637 20.49 10.91 -1.42
N ASP A 638 21.21 9.88 -0.98
CA ASP A 638 21.73 8.82 -1.84
C ASP A 638 21.21 7.46 -1.37
N GLU A 639 20.56 6.75 -2.29
CA GLU A 639 20.20 5.34 -2.15
C GLU A 639 21.30 4.47 -2.82
N TRP A 640 22.12 3.85 -1.99
CA TRP A 640 23.28 3.07 -2.43
C TRP A 640 23.05 1.56 -2.31
N SER A 641 23.02 0.88 -3.45
CA SER A 641 23.12 -0.58 -3.55
C SER A 641 24.57 -1.03 -3.42
N ALA A 642 25.07 -1.02 -2.19
CA ALA A 642 26.45 -1.40 -1.85
C ALA A 642 26.79 -2.85 -2.23
N HIS A 643 25.79 -3.74 -2.13
CA HIS A 643 25.87 -5.15 -2.49
C HIS A 643 24.47 -5.65 -2.88
N ASP A 644 24.34 -6.80 -3.57
CA ASP A 644 23.03 -7.38 -3.95
C ASP A 644 22.09 -7.62 -2.74
N ARG A 645 22.71 -7.77 -1.56
CA ARG A 645 22.06 -8.01 -0.27
C ARG A 645 22.09 -6.81 0.68
N VAL A 646 22.82 -5.74 0.36
CA VAL A 646 23.00 -4.60 1.26
C VAL A 646 22.64 -3.31 0.54
N ARG A 647 21.66 -2.60 1.09
CA ARG A 647 21.26 -1.27 0.62
C ARG A 647 21.40 -0.26 1.75
N LEU A 648 21.89 0.91 1.40
CA LEU A 648 22.11 2.02 2.31
C LEU A 648 21.34 3.24 1.82
N LEU A 649 20.84 4.02 2.77
CA LEU A 649 20.22 5.32 2.53
C LEU A 649 20.95 6.32 3.41
N ALA A 650 21.57 7.33 2.82
CA ALA A 650 22.13 8.46 3.55
C ALA A 650 21.50 9.74 3.03
N GLY A 651 21.05 10.62 3.92
CA GLY A 651 20.45 11.88 3.52
C GLY A 651 20.60 12.96 4.58
N VAL A 652 20.55 14.21 4.13
CA VAL A 652 20.56 15.38 5.00
C VAL A 652 19.65 16.44 4.42
N ARG A 653 18.90 17.09 5.32
CA ARG A 653 18.04 18.23 5.02
C ARG A 653 18.45 19.41 5.89
N PHE A 654 18.40 20.60 5.29
CA PHE A 654 18.59 21.88 5.95
C PHE A 654 17.32 22.72 5.79
N ASP A 655 16.78 23.20 6.90
CA ASP A 655 15.62 24.08 6.95
C ASP A 655 16.04 25.42 7.56
N ASN A 656 15.66 26.54 6.93
CA ASN A 656 15.83 27.89 7.46
C ASN A 656 14.46 28.55 7.60
N HIS A 657 14.04 28.78 8.85
CA HIS A 657 12.71 29.22 9.22
C HIS A 657 12.75 30.60 9.90
N SER A 658 11.82 31.49 9.53
CA SER A 658 11.85 32.89 9.96
C SER A 658 11.68 33.14 11.47
N ALA A 659 11.04 32.22 12.22
CA ALA A 659 10.87 32.35 13.68
C ALA A 659 12.03 31.80 14.54
N PHE A 660 12.50 30.57 14.27
CA PHE A 660 13.47 29.88 15.15
C PHE A 660 14.89 29.77 14.56
N GLY A 661 15.10 30.17 13.30
CA GLY A 661 16.38 30.06 12.61
C GLY A 661 16.53 28.76 11.83
N SER A 662 17.68 28.09 11.94
CA SER A 662 18.04 26.95 11.09
C SER A 662 18.02 25.60 11.82
N ALA A 663 17.67 24.52 11.12
CA ALA A 663 17.76 23.15 11.60
C ALA A 663 18.40 22.21 10.57
N TRP A 664 19.14 21.21 11.06
CA TRP A 664 19.75 20.14 10.27
C TRP A 664 19.14 18.80 10.66
N SER A 665 18.75 18.01 9.66
CA SER A 665 18.14 16.69 9.86
C SER A 665 18.88 15.61 9.07
N PRO A 666 19.98 15.04 9.60
CA PRO A 666 20.67 13.89 9.00
C PRO A 666 19.92 12.57 9.22
N LYS A 667 20.08 11.64 8.27
CA LYS A 667 19.53 10.28 8.34
C LYS A 667 20.46 9.25 7.70
N LEU A 668 20.52 8.09 8.33
CA LEU A 668 21.19 6.90 7.83
C LEU A 668 20.27 5.69 8.02
N ALA A 669 20.08 4.88 6.98
CA ALA A 669 19.39 3.60 7.09
C ALA A 669 20.10 2.51 6.30
N VAL A 670 19.95 1.27 6.76
CA VAL A 670 20.52 0.07 6.14
C VAL A 670 19.45 -1.01 6.05
N LEU A 671 19.43 -1.70 4.92
CA LEU A 671 18.75 -2.99 4.73
C LEU A 671 19.79 -4.05 4.41
N VAL A 672 19.75 -5.14 5.17
CA VAL A 672 20.50 -6.37 4.91
C VAL A 672 19.52 -7.49 4.62
N ARG A 673 19.69 -8.14 3.46
CA ARG A 673 18.95 -9.34 3.07
C ARG A 673 19.77 -10.57 3.42
N GLY A 674 19.18 -11.45 4.24
CA GLY A 674 19.74 -12.77 4.54
C GLY A 674 19.47 -13.76 3.41
N ALA A 675 19.24 -15.03 3.75
CA ALA A 675 18.56 -15.97 2.85
C ALA A 675 17.18 -15.40 2.43
N ASP A 676 16.53 -15.97 1.40
CA ASP A 676 15.33 -15.43 0.71
C ASP A 676 14.08 -15.17 1.60
N ALA A 677 14.20 -15.41 2.91
CA ALA A 677 13.18 -15.27 3.93
C ALA A 677 13.46 -14.20 5.00
N VAL A 678 14.67 -13.63 5.12
CA VAL A 678 15.02 -12.74 6.24
C VAL A 678 15.49 -11.38 5.75
N ARG A 679 14.90 -10.31 6.30
CA ARG A 679 15.29 -8.92 6.07
C ARG A 679 15.55 -8.24 7.41
N ILE A 680 16.68 -7.57 7.51
CA ILE A 680 17.07 -6.80 8.70
C ILE A 680 17.19 -5.35 8.28
N ARG A 681 16.51 -4.46 8.98
CA ARG A 681 16.61 -3.01 8.78
C ARG A 681 17.09 -2.34 10.04
N ALA A 682 17.88 -1.29 9.89
CA ALA A 682 18.23 -0.38 10.96
C ALA A 682 18.28 1.05 10.42
N SER A 683 17.85 2.01 11.21
CA SER A 683 17.87 3.42 10.84
C SER A 683 18.11 4.31 12.04
N TYR A 684 18.88 5.37 11.80
CA TYR A 684 19.12 6.48 12.71
C TYR A 684 18.72 7.77 11.99
N GLY A 685 18.03 8.66 12.68
CA GLY A 685 17.72 9.98 12.16
C GLY A 685 17.57 11.01 13.26
N GLU A 686 17.99 12.23 12.96
CA GLU A 686 17.67 13.40 13.77
C GLU A 686 16.57 14.20 13.09
N GLY A 687 15.74 14.85 13.90
CA GLY A 687 14.65 15.66 13.41
C GLY A 687 14.34 16.82 14.34
N PHE A 688 13.45 17.70 13.89
CA PHE A 688 13.02 18.84 14.66
C PHE A 688 11.52 19.11 14.45
N LYS A 689 10.94 19.88 15.37
CA LYS A 689 9.62 20.46 15.25
C LYS A 689 9.71 21.96 15.46
N ALA A 690 9.26 22.73 14.48
CA ALA A 690 9.11 24.17 14.60
C ALA A 690 8.03 24.51 15.64
N PRO A 691 8.21 25.58 16.43
CA PRO A 691 7.12 26.14 17.24
C PRO A 691 5.97 26.60 16.34
N GLU A 692 4.73 26.28 16.72
CA GLU A 692 3.54 26.69 15.99
C GLU A 692 3.19 28.16 16.25
N PHE A 693 2.31 28.75 15.43
CA PHE A 693 1.83 30.13 15.63
C PHE A 693 1.27 30.38 17.04
N LYS A 694 0.53 29.41 17.58
CA LYS A 694 -0.03 29.48 18.94
C LYS A 694 1.01 29.13 20.02
N ASP A 695 2.12 28.50 19.68
CA ASP A 695 3.24 28.40 20.63
C ASP A 695 3.91 29.76 20.81
N LEU A 696 4.09 30.50 19.71
CA LEU A 696 4.83 31.77 19.67
C LEU A 696 4.01 33.00 20.10
N TYR A 697 2.75 33.08 19.66
CA TYR A 697 1.98 34.33 19.69
C TYR A 697 0.61 34.25 20.37
N TYR A 698 0.29 33.14 21.05
CA TYR A 698 -1.03 32.93 21.64
C TYR A 698 -1.35 33.93 22.74
N VAL A 699 -2.60 34.38 22.78
CA VAL A 699 -3.14 35.25 23.82
C VAL A 699 -4.56 34.76 24.12
N TYR A 700 -4.72 34.03 25.21
CA TYR A 700 -6.00 33.46 25.60
C TYR A 700 -6.26 33.68 27.09
N ALA A 701 -7.46 34.16 27.43
CA ALA A 701 -7.89 34.33 28.81
C ALA A 701 -9.24 33.64 29.04
N ASN A 702 -9.25 32.65 29.93
CA ASN A 702 -10.47 32.01 30.41
C ASN A 702 -10.85 32.60 31.77
N ARG A 703 -11.56 33.74 31.74
CA ARG A 703 -11.96 34.48 32.95
C ARG A 703 -12.90 33.67 33.84
N ALA A 704 -13.78 32.85 33.26
CA ALA A 704 -14.70 32.00 34.02
C ALA A 704 -13.95 30.92 34.82
N ALA A 705 -12.89 30.35 34.25
CA ALA A 705 -12.07 29.35 34.91
C ALA A 705 -10.87 29.92 35.71
N GLY A 706 -10.60 31.23 35.61
CA GLY A 706 -9.58 31.94 36.38
C GLY A 706 -8.13 31.79 35.89
N TYR A 707 -7.90 31.53 34.60
CA TYR A 707 -6.56 31.39 34.04
C TYR A 707 -6.39 32.05 32.67
N GLN A 708 -5.14 32.27 32.26
CA GLN A 708 -4.74 32.72 30.94
C GLN A 708 -3.50 31.97 30.43
N VAL A 709 -3.35 31.87 29.11
CA VAL A 709 -2.23 31.24 28.42
C VAL A 709 -1.63 32.24 27.42
N ILE A 710 -0.31 32.43 27.49
CA ILE A 710 0.43 33.37 26.67
C ILE A 710 1.52 32.63 25.90
N GLY A 711 1.66 32.93 24.61
CA GLY A 711 2.74 32.41 23.77
C GLY A 711 4.11 32.97 24.15
N ASN A 712 5.16 32.37 23.59
CA ASN A 712 6.54 32.76 23.83
C ASN A 712 7.29 32.83 22.52
N ALA A 713 7.67 34.04 22.10
CA ALA A 713 8.37 34.26 20.84
C ALA A 713 9.82 33.74 20.86
N ASP A 714 10.39 33.44 22.04
CA ASP A 714 11.77 32.99 22.22
C ASP A 714 11.90 31.46 22.23
N LEU A 715 10.86 30.74 21.81
CA LEU A 715 10.89 29.28 21.74
C LEU A 715 11.90 28.77 20.72
N ARG A 716 12.63 27.73 21.13
CA ARG A 716 13.46 26.93 20.24
C ARG A 716 12.65 25.77 19.68
N ALA A 717 13.09 25.26 18.53
CA ALA A 717 12.53 24.03 17.96
C ALA A 717 12.76 22.84 18.90
N GLU A 718 11.77 21.95 18.98
CA GLU A 718 11.96 20.65 19.61
C GLU A 718 12.88 19.82 18.74
N THR A 719 13.70 18.95 19.33
CA THR A 719 14.60 18.08 18.57
C THR A 719 14.40 16.62 18.96
N SER A 720 14.51 15.71 17.99
CA SER A 720 14.49 14.27 18.25
C SER A 720 15.71 13.55 17.70
N ARG A 721 16.12 12.50 18.41
CA ARG A 721 17.04 11.48 17.92
C ARG A 721 16.35 10.13 18.00
N SER A 722 16.23 9.46 16.85
CA SER A 722 15.47 8.22 16.72
C SER A 722 16.37 7.11 16.21
N LEU A 723 16.32 5.97 16.88
CA LEU A 723 16.90 4.71 16.45
C LEU A 723 15.78 3.68 16.28
N ASN A 724 15.69 3.07 15.10
CA ASN A 724 14.71 2.04 14.78
C ASN A 724 15.42 0.85 14.14
N GLY A 725 15.07 -0.37 14.55
CA GLY A 725 15.57 -1.60 13.94
C GLY A 725 14.47 -2.64 13.81
N SER A 726 14.47 -3.40 12.72
CA SER A 726 13.50 -4.47 12.49
C SER A 726 14.13 -5.73 11.92
N VAL A 727 13.52 -6.87 12.24
CA VAL A 727 13.77 -8.16 11.62
C VAL A 727 12.44 -8.67 11.08
N ASP A 728 12.36 -8.83 9.77
CA ASP A 728 11.22 -9.37 9.05
C ASP A 728 11.57 -10.78 8.54
N VAL A 729 10.77 -11.77 8.92
CA VAL A 729 10.97 -13.18 8.58
C VAL A 729 9.72 -13.74 7.89
N ASP A 730 9.88 -14.24 6.67
CA ASP A 730 8.85 -14.98 5.94
C ASP A 730 9.05 -16.49 6.14
N LEU A 731 8.03 -17.19 6.64
CA LEU A 731 8.05 -18.61 6.96
C LEU A 731 7.13 -19.39 6.03
N TRP A 732 7.41 -20.69 5.84
CA TRP A 732 6.56 -21.64 5.11
C TRP A 732 6.13 -21.13 3.72
N ASN A 733 7.09 -20.86 2.84
CA ASN A 733 6.84 -20.28 1.51
C ASN A 733 6.00 -19.00 1.59
N ARG A 734 6.32 -18.12 2.55
CA ARG A 734 5.67 -16.82 2.82
C ARG A 734 4.23 -16.89 3.34
N THR A 735 3.75 -18.09 3.69
CA THR A 735 2.41 -18.30 4.26
C THR A 735 2.26 -17.66 5.64
N ALA A 736 3.37 -17.52 6.38
CA ALA A 736 3.43 -16.76 7.61
C ALA A 736 4.52 -15.69 7.56
N ARG A 737 4.31 -14.61 8.28
CA ARG A 737 5.28 -13.53 8.47
C ARG A 737 5.38 -13.18 9.94
N LEU A 738 6.61 -13.04 10.41
CA LEU A 738 6.95 -12.52 11.72
C LEU A 738 7.76 -11.23 11.53
N THR A 739 7.39 -10.18 12.24
CA THR A 739 8.13 -8.92 12.29
C THR A 739 8.40 -8.57 13.73
N VAL A 740 9.66 -8.28 14.05
CA VAL A 740 10.06 -7.75 15.35
C VAL A 740 10.73 -6.41 15.13
N THR A 741 10.23 -5.36 15.78
CA THR A 741 10.76 -4.00 15.69
C THR A 741 11.17 -3.51 17.08
N GLY A 742 12.40 -3.02 17.21
CA GLY A 742 12.88 -2.30 18.38
C GLY A 742 13.07 -0.82 18.06
N PHE A 743 12.72 0.07 18.99
CA PHE A 743 12.84 1.50 18.78
C PHE A 743 13.27 2.24 20.05
N ARG A 744 13.87 3.41 19.85
CA ARG A 744 14.21 4.37 20.89
C ARG A 744 14.18 5.79 20.33
N HIS A 745 13.43 6.67 20.98
CA HIS A 745 13.35 8.08 20.68
C HIS A 745 13.76 8.89 21.90
N ALA A 746 14.60 9.90 21.68
CA ALA A 746 14.94 10.90 22.69
C ALA A 746 14.54 12.27 22.13
N ILE A 747 13.63 12.94 22.82
CA ILE A 747 13.14 14.27 22.46
C ILE A 747 13.68 15.27 23.47
N ALA A 748 14.20 16.39 23.00
CA ALA A 748 14.70 17.49 23.81
C ALA A 748 14.00 18.80 23.43
N ASP A 749 14.03 19.74 24.38
CA ASP A 749 13.41 21.06 24.26
C ASP A 749 11.88 20.97 24.00
N LEU A 750 11.20 19.98 24.60
CA LEU A 750 9.75 19.80 24.45
C LEU A 750 8.99 21.09 24.81
N ILE A 751 8.12 21.57 23.92
CA ILE A 751 7.32 22.78 24.05
C ILE A 751 6.02 22.45 24.78
N ASP A 752 5.88 22.96 26.00
CA ASP A 752 4.68 22.78 26.81
C ASP A 752 4.34 24.06 27.60
N SER A 753 3.16 24.09 28.22
CA SER A 753 2.68 25.19 29.04
C SER A 753 3.24 25.11 30.47
N ARG A 754 3.95 26.16 30.88
CA ARG A 754 4.50 26.31 32.24
C ARG A 754 3.73 27.37 33.03
N PHE A 755 3.40 27.09 34.29
CA PHE A 755 2.88 28.12 35.19
C PHE A 755 3.98 29.17 35.50
N VAL A 756 3.69 30.45 35.25
CA VAL A 756 4.66 31.55 35.45
C VAL A 756 4.26 32.53 36.56
N GLY A 757 3.04 32.41 37.09
CA GLY A 757 2.58 33.21 38.23
C GLY A 757 1.12 33.66 38.08
N VAL A 758 0.70 34.59 38.94
CA VAL A 758 -0.62 35.22 38.87
C VAL A 758 -0.45 36.61 38.29
N ASP A 759 -1.18 36.94 37.23
CA ASP A 759 -1.14 38.29 36.66
C ASP A 759 -1.71 39.31 37.67
N PRO A 760 -0.95 40.34 38.09
CA PRO A 760 -1.40 41.28 39.12
C PRO A 760 -2.65 42.07 38.71
N ALA A 761 -2.83 42.35 37.42
CA ALA A 761 -3.94 43.15 36.90
C ALA A 761 -5.23 42.35 36.76
N SER A 762 -5.19 41.22 36.07
CA SER A 762 -6.36 40.37 35.82
C SER A 762 -6.66 39.37 36.94
N ARG A 763 -5.70 39.15 37.85
CA ARG A 763 -5.73 38.11 38.91
C ARG A 763 -5.86 36.68 38.37
N LEU A 764 -5.59 36.47 37.08
CA LEU A 764 -5.65 35.15 36.45
C LEU A 764 -4.35 34.38 36.68
N LEU A 765 -4.47 33.06 36.85
CA LEU A 765 -3.32 32.15 36.79
C LEU A 765 -2.72 32.21 35.38
N THR A 766 -1.46 32.61 35.25
CA THR A 766 -0.79 32.78 33.96
C THR A 766 0.09 31.56 33.67
N TYR A 767 -0.17 30.95 32.52
CA TYR A 767 0.67 29.92 31.92
C TYR A 767 1.34 30.50 30.68
N GLN A 768 2.61 30.14 30.46
CA GLN A 768 3.36 30.54 29.27
C GLN A 768 3.96 29.31 28.60
N THR A 769 3.94 29.26 27.28
CA THR A 769 4.65 28.21 26.52
C THR A 769 6.15 28.32 26.72
N ALA A 770 6.82 27.19 26.96
CA ALA A 770 8.26 27.14 27.20
C ALA A 770 8.84 25.79 26.75
N ASN A 771 10.13 25.78 26.38
CA ASN A 771 10.88 24.53 26.25
C ASN A 771 11.18 23.99 27.67
N VAL A 772 10.44 22.98 28.12
CA VAL A 772 10.45 22.53 29.53
C VAL A 772 10.99 21.12 29.74
N GLY A 773 10.96 20.25 28.73
CA GLY A 773 11.07 18.81 28.94
C GLY A 773 12.13 18.09 28.11
N ARG A 774 12.50 16.90 28.60
CA ARG A 774 13.19 15.86 27.82
C ARG A 774 12.36 14.59 27.90
N ALA A 775 11.77 14.15 26.80
CA ALA A 775 11.03 12.89 26.77
C ALA A 775 11.91 11.76 26.23
N ARG A 776 11.68 10.54 26.73
CA ARG A 776 12.25 9.33 26.12
C ARG A 776 11.15 8.31 25.94
N THR A 777 11.08 7.74 24.74
CA THR A 777 10.26 6.55 24.48
C THR A 777 11.16 5.44 23.93
N TYR A 778 10.90 4.20 24.30
CA TYR A 778 11.55 3.02 23.71
C TYR A 778 10.68 1.79 23.93
N GLY A 779 10.84 0.80 23.07
CA GLY A 779 9.96 -0.34 23.10
C GLY A 779 10.28 -1.42 22.09
N VAL A 780 9.45 -2.46 22.11
CA VAL A 780 9.48 -3.57 21.18
C VAL A 780 8.06 -3.83 20.68
N GLU A 781 7.93 -3.97 19.37
CA GLU A 781 6.72 -4.36 18.66
C GLU A 781 6.97 -5.72 18.00
N THR A 782 6.07 -6.69 18.21
CA THR A 782 6.14 -8.00 17.56
C THR A 782 4.82 -8.27 16.87
N ASP A 783 4.84 -8.42 15.55
CA ASP A 783 3.68 -8.73 14.71
C ASP A 783 3.87 -10.09 14.03
N ALA A 784 2.89 -10.97 14.20
CA ALA A 784 2.83 -12.25 13.53
C ALA A 784 1.54 -12.35 12.71
N SER A 785 1.64 -12.84 11.48
CA SER A 785 0.47 -13.12 10.65
C SER A 785 0.64 -14.42 9.88
N VAL A 786 -0.46 -15.11 9.63
CA VAL A 786 -0.48 -16.37 8.89
C VAL A 786 -1.75 -16.46 8.05
N THR A 787 -1.59 -16.89 6.81
CA THR A 787 -2.67 -17.14 5.86
C THR A 787 -2.66 -18.62 5.48
N PRO A 788 -3.08 -19.52 6.40
CA PRO A 788 -2.88 -20.97 6.23
C PRO A 788 -3.63 -21.54 5.01
N ALA A 789 -4.63 -20.81 4.53
CA ALA A 789 -5.29 -21.04 3.25
C ALA A 789 -5.78 -19.70 2.68
N PRO A 790 -6.04 -19.60 1.36
CA PRO A 790 -6.51 -18.34 0.74
C PRO A 790 -7.80 -17.76 1.37
N TRP A 791 -8.58 -18.59 2.06
CA TRP A 791 -9.84 -18.22 2.69
C TRP A 791 -9.73 -17.85 4.17
N VAL A 792 -8.53 -17.88 4.79
CA VAL A 792 -8.35 -17.46 6.19
C VAL A 792 -7.06 -16.68 6.38
N THR A 793 -7.13 -15.58 7.10
CA THR A 793 -5.97 -14.84 7.58
C THR A 793 -6.09 -14.57 9.07
N PHE A 794 -5.05 -14.88 9.83
CA PHE A 794 -4.91 -14.53 11.23
C PHE A 794 -3.74 -13.57 11.41
N GLY A 795 -3.86 -12.66 12.37
CA GLY A 795 -2.76 -11.79 12.80
C GLY A 795 -2.86 -11.47 14.27
N ILE A 796 -1.70 -11.35 14.92
CA ILE A 796 -1.56 -10.91 16.29
C ILE A 796 -0.32 -10.03 16.43
N GLY A 797 -0.46 -8.91 17.12
CA GLY A 797 0.59 -7.97 17.43
C GLY A 797 0.66 -7.73 18.94
N TYR A 798 1.89 -7.64 19.47
CA TYR A 798 2.16 -7.28 20.86
C TYR A 798 3.16 -6.12 20.92
N GLY A 799 2.79 -5.08 21.67
CA GLY A 799 3.63 -3.90 21.90
C GLY A 799 3.99 -3.76 23.37
N TRP A 800 5.28 -3.52 23.64
CA TRP A 800 5.78 -3.06 24.93
C TRP A 800 6.43 -1.68 24.76
N LEU A 801 6.00 -0.72 25.57
CA LEU A 801 6.43 0.68 25.51
C LEU A 801 6.79 1.19 26.91
N ASP A 802 7.95 1.84 27.01
CA ASP A 802 8.30 2.69 28.14
C ASP A 802 8.46 4.13 27.62
N ALA A 803 7.61 5.02 28.14
CA ALA A 803 7.54 6.42 27.75
C ALA A 803 7.59 7.27 29.02
N THR A 804 8.67 8.03 29.19
CA THR A 804 8.98 8.73 30.45
C THR A 804 9.44 10.16 30.18
N ASP A 805 9.02 11.07 31.06
CA ASP A 805 9.66 12.38 31.19
C ASP A 805 10.97 12.20 31.98
N ARG A 806 12.08 12.66 31.40
CA ARG A 806 13.42 12.56 31.99
C ARG A 806 13.68 13.63 33.06
N ALA A 807 12.91 14.70 33.10
CA ALA A 807 13.03 15.74 34.12
C ALA A 807 12.42 15.28 35.46
N THR A 808 11.25 14.63 35.40
CA THR A 808 10.49 14.18 36.58
C THR A 808 10.69 12.70 36.91
N GLY A 809 11.00 11.87 35.89
CA GLY A 809 11.03 10.41 36.01
C GLY A 809 9.64 9.76 35.91
N GLU A 810 8.59 10.55 35.72
CA GLU A 810 7.21 10.07 35.65
C GLU A 810 6.85 9.55 34.24
N PRO A 811 5.89 8.61 34.12
CA PRO A 811 5.38 8.15 32.83
C PRO A 811 4.71 9.29 32.04
N LEU A 812 4.85 9.30 30.72
CA LEU A 812 4.04 10.19 29.88
C LEU A 812 2.56 9.77 29.92
N THR A 813 1.66 10.75 30.02
CA THR A 813 0.20 10.52 30.11
C THR A 813 -0.35 9.88 28.83
N LEU A 814 -1.41 9.08 28.91
CA LEU A 814 -2.09 8.42 27.78
C LEU A 814 -1.28 7.35 27.03
N ARG A 815 -0.05 7.06 27.46
CA ARG A 815 0.81 6.01 26.86
C ARG A 815 0.59 4.68 27.58
N ALA A 816 0.02 3.70 26.88
CA ALA A 816 -0.14 2.35 27.44
C ALA A 816 1.19 1.60 27.38
N ARG A 817 1.64 1.02 28.50
CA ARG A 817 2.89 0.23 28.53
C ARG A 817 2.81 -1.07 27.73
N ARG A 818 1.60 -1.60 27.57
CA ARG A 818 1.33 -2.88 26.88
C ARG A 818 0.13 -2.70 25.98
N SER A 819 0.22 -3.16 24.74
CA SER A 819 -0.91 -3.27 23.84
C SER A 819 -0.89 -4.60 23.09
N VAL A 820 -2.07 -5.12 22.78
CA VAL A 820 -2.24 -6.31 21.92
C VAL A 820 -3.26 -5.96 20.85
N LYS A 821 -2.98 -6.31 19.60
CA LYS A 821 -3.93 -6.17 18.49
C LYS A 821 -4.05 -7.49 17.75
N GLY A 822 -5.26 -7.98 17.56
CA GLY A 822 -5.55 -9.24 16.90
C GLY A 822 -6.51 -9.04 15.74
N ARG A 823 -6.36 -9.85 14.69
CA ARG A 823 -7.30 -9.90 13.57
C ARG A 823 -7.52 -11.34 13.11
N ALA A 824 -8.75 -11.65 12.72
CA ALA A 824 -9.08 -12.86 11.98
C ALA A 824 -10.04 -12.50 10.85
N ILE A 825 -9.73 -12.94 9.63
CA ILE A 825 -10.51 -12.70 8.42
C ILE A 825 -10.78 -14.04 7.76
N VAL A 826 -12.05 -14.32 7.44
CA VAL A 826 -12.50 -15.55 6.78
C VAL A 826 -13.26 -15.17 5.51
N ARG A 827 -12.82 -15.71 4.36
CA ARG A 827 -13.38 -15.46 3.03
C ARG A 827 -14.01 -16.73 2.47
N ALA A 828 -15.31 -16.91 2.68
CA ALA A 828 -16.07 -18.00 2.09
C ALA A 828 -16.51 -17.64 0.65
N GLY A 829 -15.56 -17.60 -0.28
CA GLY A 829 -15.78 -17.11 -1.66
C GLY A 829 -16.91 -17.81 -2.43
N ARG A 830 -17.13 -19.12 -2.22
CA ARG A 830 -18.27 -19.85 -2.80
C ARG A 830 -19.63 -19.30 -2.38
N LEU A 831 -19.68 -18.74 -1.18
CA LEU A 831 -20.87 -18.10 -0.62
C LEU A 831 -20.82 -16.58 -0.81
N GLY A 832 -19.78 -16.00 -1.41
CA GLY A 832 -19.58 -14.56 -1.46
C GLY A 832 -19.62 -13.92 -0.07
N LEU A 833 -19.16 -14.61 0.98
CA LEU A 833 -19.19 -14.13 2.35
C LEU A 833 -17.78 -13.81 2.82
N THR A 834 -17.63 -12.66 3.47
CA THR A 834 -16.40 -12.26 4.15
C THR A 834 -16.73 -11.87 5.59
N GLY A 835 -16.13 -12.55 6.55
CA GLY A 835 -16.22 -12.23 7.97
C GLY A 835 -14.88 -11.72 8.49
N ALA A 836 -14.90 -10.69 9.32
CA ALA A 836 -13.71 -10.15 9.97
C ALA A 836 -14.00 -9.84 11.44
N ILE A 837 -13.05 -10.14 12.31
CA ILE A 837 -13.05 -9.73 13.72
C ILE A 837 -11.69 -9.13 14.08
N PHE A 838 -11.73 -8.05 14.84
CA PHE A 838 -10.56 -7.31 15.31
C PHE A 838 -10.66 -7.18 16.82
N GLY A 839 -9.58 -7.49 17.53
CA GLY A 839 -9.49 -7.35 18.98
C GLY A 839 -8.35 -6.40 19.33
N ARG A 840 -8.55 -5.52 20.30
CA ARG A 840 -7.54 -4.59 20.79
C ARG A 840 -7.58 -4.52 22.31
N TYR A 841 -6.44 -4.75 22.92
CA TYR A 841 -6.20 -4.52 24.33
C TYR A 841 -5.23 -3.35 24.49
N LEU A 842 -5.60 -2.38 25.32
CA LEU A 842 -4.70 -1.35 25.82
C LEU A 842 -4.57 -1.49 27.34
N GLY A 843 -3.34 -1.56 27.84
CA GLY A 843 -3.08 -1.52 29.27
C GLY A 843 -3.46 -0.18 29.92
N ARG A 844 -3.38 -0.14 31.25
CA ARG A 844 -3.57 1.08 32.06
C ARG A 844 -2.64 2.20 31.59
N ARG A 845 -3.12 3.44 31.62
CA ARG A 845 -2.41 4.65 31.17
C ARG A 845 -2.45 5.71 32.26
N ALA A 846 -1.36 6.43 32.47
CA ALA A 846 -1.38 7.66 33.27
C ALA A 846 -2.35 8.66 32.63
N PHE A 847 -3.22 9.34 33.38
CA PHE A 847 -4.22 10.24 32.79
C PHE A 847 -4.02 11.70 33.18
N ALA A 848 -3.74 11.97 34.45
CA ALA A 848 -3.51 13.33 34.95
C ALA A 848 -2.02 13.67 34.98
N ASP A 849 -1.75 14.98 34.98
CA ASP A 849 -0.44 15.50 35.40
C ASP A 849 -0.26 15.27 36.92
N THR A 850 0.99 15.37 37.35
CA THR A 850 1.46 15.13 38.70
C THR A 850 0.56 15.72 39.78
N ASN A 851 0.32 14.93 40.83
CA ASN A 851 -0.37 15.37 42.02
C ASN A 851 0.45 16.45 42.76
N ARG A 852 -0.06 16.94 43.90
CA ARG A 852 0.62 17.99 44.69
C ARG A 852 2.05 17.63 45.12
N ASP A 853 2.39 16.35 45.14
CA ASP A 853 3.71 15.82 45.51
C ASP A 853 4.61 15.54 44.29
N GLY A 854 4.18 15.93 43.08
CA GLY A 854 4.96 15.76 41.85
C GLY A 854 4.92 14.34 41.26
N ARG A 855 3.96 13.49 41.67
CA ARG A 855 3.84 12.08 41.21
C ARG A 855 2.53 11.82 40.47
N ILE A 856 2.54 10.92 39.49
CA ILE A 856 1.29 10.49 38.85
C ILE A 856 0.63 9.39 39.70
N ASP A 857 -0.60 9.64 40.15
CA ASP A 857 -1.43 8.68 40.89
C ASP A 857 -2.76 8.32 40.17
N ASP A 858 -3.16 9.06 39.14
CA ASP A 858 -4.37 8.79 38.36
C ASP A 858 -4.10 7.99 37.09
N PHE A 859 -4.67 6.79 37.00
CA PHE A 859 -4.51 5.88 35.87
C PHE A 859 -5.85 5.40 35.33
N SER A 860 -6.03 5.47 34.01
CA SER A 860 -7.17 4.85 33.34
C SER A 860 -7.17 3.33 33.56
N PRO A 861 -8.34 2.68 33.59
CA PRO A 861 -8.42 1.23 33.45
C PRO A 861 -7.81 0.78 32.12
N ALA A 862 -7.54 -0.53 32.04
CA ALA A 862 -7.22 -1.16 30.76
C ALA A 862 -8.49 -1.26 29.91
N LEU A 863 -8.36 -1.21 28.59
CA LEU A 863 -9.47 -1.27 27.64
C LEU A 863 -9.38 -2.52 26.78
N ASN A 864 -10.51 -3.19 26.58
CA ASN A 864 -10.67 -4.31 25.67
C ASN A 864 -11.76 -4.00 24.64
N LEU A 865 -11.35 -3.74 23.40
CA LEU A 865 -12.25 -3.35 22.31
C LEU A 865 -12.25 -4.44 21.23
N TRP A 866 -13.44 -4.84 20.81
CA TRP A 866 -13.62 -5.86 19.79
C TRP A 866 -14.58 -5.38 18.72
N ASP A 867 -14.18 -5.43 17.46
CA ASP A 867 -15.00 -5.04 16.32
C ASP A 867 -15.23 -6.24 15.42
N ALA A 868 -16.41 -6.35 14.82
CA ALA A 868 -16.75 -7.45 13.92
C ALA A 868 -17.54 -6.95 12.71
N ARG A 869 -17.28 -7.54 11.54
CA ARG A 869 -18.00 -7.26 10.30
C ARG A 869 -18.27 -8.55 9.54
N VAL A 870 -19.46 -8.65 8.95
CA VAL A 870 -19.80 -9.66 7.94
C VAL A 870 -20.31 -8.93 6.70
N ALA A 871 -19.76 -9.30 5.55
CA ALA A 871 -20.15 -8.78 4.25
C ALA A 871 -20.57 -9.94 3.33
N LYS A 872 -21.54 -9.65 2.45
CA LYS A 872 -22.08 -10.57 1.46
C LYS A 872 -22.07 -9.89 0.08
N ASP A 873 -21.36 -10.49 -0.85
CA ASP A 873 -21.38 -10.10 -2.25
C ASP A 873 -22.62 -10.68 -2.94
N LEU A 874 -23.42 -9.80 -3.52
CA LEU A 874 -24.62 -10.09 -4.31
C LEU A 874 -24.28 -9.89 -5.79
N GLY A 875 -23.67 -10.93 -6.38
CA GLY A 875 -23.07 -10.82 -7.72
C GLY A 875 -21.73 -10.10 -7.67
N ARG A 876 -21.37 -9.39 -8.76
CA ARG A 876 -20.05 -8.72 -8.89
C ARG A 876 -20.06 -7.24 -8.52
N GLN A 877 -21.24 -6.65 -8.37
CA GLN A 877 -21.39 -5.20 -8.31
C GLN A 877 -21.94 -4.71 -6.99
N VAL A 878 -22.65 -5.55 -6.24
CA VAL A 878 -23.33 -5.14 -5.00
C VAL A 878 -22.77 -5.93 -3.84
N GLN A 879 -22.43 -5.26 -2.75
CA GLN A 879 -22.09 -5.88 -1.47
C GLN A 879 -23.00 -5.31 -0.39
N VAL A 880 -23.59 -6.17 0.42
CA VAL A 880 -24.29 -5.78 1.65
C VAL A 880 -23.45 -6.17 2.86
N PHE A 881 -23.49 -5.38 3.92
CA PHE A 881 -22.69 -5.64 5.11
C PHE A 881 -23.42 -5.26 6.40
N LEU A 882 -23.02 -5.95 7.47
CA LEU A 882 -23.45 -5.72 8.85
C LEU A 882 -22.19 -5.78 9.72
N GLY A 883 -22.09 -4.92 10.73
CA GLY A 883 -21.01 -5.02 11.70
C GLY A 883 -21.35 -4.33 13.01
N ALA A 884 -20.46 -4.50 13.97
CA ALA A 884 -20.50 -3.87 15.26
C ALA A 884 -19.10 -3.43 15.67
N ASP A 885 -18.96 -2.15 16.04
CA ASP A 885 -17.79 -1.65 16.74
C ASP A 885 -18.02 -1.82 18.24
N ASN A 886 -16.97 -2.15 18.99
CA ASN A 886 -17.03 -2.36 20.44
C ASN A 886 -18.14 -3.35 20.84
N LEU A 887 -18.07 -4.57 20.31
CA LEU A 887 -19.03 -5.67 20.45
C LEU A 887 -19.47 -5.92 21.91
N PHE A 888 -18.56 -5.77 22.86
CA PHE A 888 -18.81 -6.01 24.29
C PHE A 888 -19.26 -4.76 25.06
N ALA A 889 -19.45 -3.63 24.38
CA ALA A 889 -19.86 -2.36 24.97
C ALA A 889 -18.94 -1.89 26.12
N GLU A 890 -17.64 -2.06 25.95
CA GLU A 890 -16.64 -1.54 26.89
C GLU A 890 -16.74 0.00 26.95
N GLN A 891 -16.85 0.57 28.14
CA GLN A 891 -16.99 2.01 28.35
C GLN A 891 -16.09 2.50 29.48
N ASP A 892 -15.58 3.71 29.32
CA ASP A 892 -14.83 4.43 30.35
C ASP A 892 -15.42 5.83 30.53
N VAL A 893 -16.42 5.96 31.39
CA VAL A 893 -17.14 7.22 31.60
C VAL A 893 -16.26 8.31 32.22
N ARG A 894 -15.20 7.92 32.95
CA ARG A 894 -14.34 8.89 33.68
C ARG A 894 -13.25 9.49 32.81
N TYR A 895 -12.58 8.66 32.01
CA TYR A 895 -11.37 9.08 31.30
C TYR A 895 -11.60 9.28 29.80
N PHE A 896 -12.46 8.46 29.17
CA PHE A 896 -12.76 8.55 27.73
C PHE A 896 -14.20 8.10 27.45
N PRO A 897 -15.19 8.98 27.65
CA PRO A 897 -16.60 8.64 27.38
C PRO A 897 -16.74 8.13 25.95
N SER A 898 -17.17 6.89 25.79
CA SER A 898 -17.30 6.20 24.50
C SER A 898 -18.71 5.66 24.35
N PRO A 899 -19.31 5.71 23.14
CA PRO A 899 -20.70 5.31 22.86
C PRO A 899 -21.10 3.87 23.22
N GLY A 900 -20.20 3.05 23.79
CA GLY A 900 -20.43 1.62 23.99
C GLY A 900 -20.45 0.88 22.65
N ARG A 901 -21.30 -0.14 22.53
CA ARG A 901 -21.44 -0.92 21.28
C ARG A 901 -22.16 -0.09 20.22
N ARG A 902 -21.56 0.03 19.03
CA ARG A 902 -22.22 0.62 17.86
C ARG A 902 -22.47 -0.44 16.81
N VAL A 903 -23.69 -0.52 16.28
CA VAL A 903 -24.06 -1.48 15.24
C VAL A 903 -24.33 -0.72 13.96
N TYR A 904 -23.89 -1.26 12.83
CA TYR A 904 -24.08 -0.64 11.52
C TYR A 904 -24.43 -1.65 10.45
N ALA A 905 -25.19 -1.19 9.46
CA ALA A 905 -25.51 -1.95 8.25
C ALA A 905 -25.45 -1.04 7.04
N GLY A 906 -25.18 -1.62 5.87
CA GLY A 906 -25.09 -0.84 4.65
C GLY A 906 -24.97 -1.68 3.39
N ALA A 907 -24.89 -0.96 2.27
CA ALA A 907 -24.65 -1.54 0.97
C ALA A 907 -23.68 -0.67 0.17
N SER A 908 -22.83 -1.32 -0.61
CA SER A 908 -21.98 -0.66 -1.60
C SER A 908 -22.25 -1.23 -3.00
N VAL A 909 -22.14 -0.36 -4.00
CA VAL A 909 -22.24 -0.67 -5.42
C VAL A 909 -20.97 -0.24 -6.10
N ARG A 910 -20.37 -1.12 -6.89
CA ARG A 910 -19.15 -0.87 -7.67
C ARG A 910 -19.36 -1.31 -9.11
N TYR A 911 -19.01 -0.45 -10.04
CA TYR A 911 -19.07 -0.71 -11.47
C TYR A 911 -17.76 -0.27 -12.12
N SER A 912 -17.16 -1.14 -12.92
CA SER A 912 -16.01 -0.78 -13.76
C SER A 912 -16.15 -1.45 -15.12
N ARG A 913 -15.70 -0.76 -16.18
CA ARG A 913 -15.71 -1.25 -17.56
C ARG A 913 -14.31 -1.31 -18.13
#